data_AF-A0A5E5BH01-F1
#
_entry.id   AF-A0A5E5BH01-F1
#
_cell.length_a   1.000
_cell.length_b   1.000
_cell.length_c   1.000
_cell.angle_alpha   90.00
_cell.angle_beta   90.00
_cell.angle_gamma   90.00
#
_symmetry.space_group_name_H-M   'P 1'
#
loop_
_entity.id
_entity.type
_entity.pdbx_description
1 polymer ?
#
loop_
_entity_poly.entity_id
_entity_poly.type
_entity_poly.pdbx_seq_one_letter_code
_entity_poly.pdbx_strand_id
1 'polypeptide(L)'
;MTRRGFLKASVVAGISVYIAPMGSRAFAALFEDKNLTPVAWDAAKGQAKFRIDGTAKVTGSKIFARDVRARDMPGWPAQQAHAFVLRATLADRAYLGFDLSRLNDGLQPDRVVTAEDLARDGVAFPEFYGDDMLLPVGKTPAYLGHAVAILIYRDFARFRFAKDKLKFHDEIIRYGDVTGPLERDPWGSFRYVRVGGKTAYDDDVYSSLKDAPIFPSMMRKHLPVWPDGNDHGKLDEQGMAYAGKIGESLAHPPANWLVMSREYRTQSVDTAALEPDNANCWYDAATQTLHMVVPTQSPSEVAENAAAMAAKGHFPVKRLIVYPCYTVGYGSKDHYNMPFYGLAAAMYGDGLPVRLANDRYEQFQTSLKRHAFTMRYRIGVDKESGMLQAFTADMECNGGGRMNFSPSVAMVGATAAQSIYYFPQSDLASVAIASRAIDAGSARGYGTLQSMAATEMMIDEMAAQLGVDAIDFRLKNALRSGMKNTQGAIPAGAVRVDEVLARAKAHPLWTQRDKKKAEYEAAHPGRRYGVGFACVQKDFGTGAETSFARVEFDETGKISLHHTAAEIGTGTSTSQAVAVAKWLGMPATEVHIAITDWPELPVVTSGDPYLMSQADQDKLAANPRWSPGYASPSSATNSAFYFTHSTREAARLLFLQGLWPAALSIWRRGLGGGQAAPLVVRAEDARWVDGKLSAAGLEALPLGMLAKTAHEQGFVTGATVHVFNRWQWAEADWDLGDGVTRVCPSTASPCALARAGPTRRLLLRKHPPHRRQRPRARITAVTRQQSQRQRRARQRRARRSRTPQQGSKWPPPRLRPAIARWTASACITRRCSETMRPSRITAPLAHSSNCRCTKRRARSNCSRTTPSWSAAIRSRRNSFQASCRAVWRWASVMPFTSICRCMKTAPAMAHGTSIAITCRARWTSPYGRRQVKSCPRSPRRMCPRALPKS
;
A
#
# COMPACT_ATOMS: atom_id res chain seq x y z
N MET A 1 -30.10 21.79 -7.09
CA MET A 1 -30.17 20.43 -6.48
C MET A 1 -31.57 20.20 -5.91
N THR A 2 -32.01 18.94 -5.74
CA THR A 2 -33.29 18.62 -5.08
C THR A 2 -33.10 18.32 -3.59
N ARG A 3 -34.17 18.42 -2.76
CA ARG A 3 -34.12 18.09 -1.31
C ARG A 3 -33.58 16.68 -1.03
N ARG A 4 -33.78 15.71 -1.93
CA ARG A 4 -33.24 14.34 -1.83
C ARG A 4 -31.71 14.23 -2.00
N GLY A 5 -31.04 15.28 -2.48
CA GLY A 5 -29.57 15.35 -2.52
C GLY A 5 -28.95 15.83 -1.21
N PHE A 6 -29.67 16.64 -0.43
CA PHE A 6 -29.19 17.17 0.86
C PHE A 6 -29.03 16.07 1.93
N LEU A 7 -29.81 14.99 1.83
CA LEU A 7 -29.76 13.82 2.71
C LEU A 7 -28.66 12.80 2.35
N LYS A 8 -27.69 13.17 1.50
CA LYS A 8 -26.56 12.32 1.04
C LYS A 8 -25.20 12.92 1.42
N ALA A 9 -25.05 13.29 2.68
CA ALA A 9 -23.80 13.80 3.22
C ALA A 9 -23.51 13.14 4.56
N SER A 10 -22.29 12.64 4.72
CA SER A 10 -21.81 12.13 6.01
C SER A 10 -21.33 13.31 6.86
N VAL A 11 -21.82 13.41 8.09
CA VAL A 11 -21.45 14.53 8.98
C VAL A 11 -20.15 14.17 9.70
N VAL A 12 -19.06 14.85 9.35
CA VAL A 12 -17.74 14.71 9.98
C VAL A 12 -17.41 16.02 10.68
N ALA A 13 -17.15 15.97 11.99
CA ALA A 13 -16.89 17.14 12.84
C ALA A 13 -17.94 18.27 12.74
N GLY A 14 -19.20 17.93 12.41
CA GLY A 14 -20.30 18.89 12.19
C GLY A 14 -20.44 19.39 10.75
N ILE A 15 -19.46 19.13 9.88
CA ILE A 15 -19.49 19.50 8.46
C ILE A 15 -20.16 18.41 7.63
N SER A 16 -21.02 18.81 6.69
CA SER A 16 -21.65 17.90 5.73
C SER A 16 -20.65 17.52 4.63
N VAL A 17 -20.01 16.36 4.75
CA VAL A 17 -19.05 15.84 3.77
C VAL A 17 -19.80 15.07 2.67
N TYR A 18 -19.55 15.46 1.42
CA TYR A 18 -20.04 14.80 0.22
C TYR A 18 -18.86 14.56 -0.71
N ILE A 19 -18.39 13.32 -0.85
CA ILE A 19 -17.48 13.00 -1.96
C ILE A 19 -18.34 12.88 -3.22
N ALA A 20 -18.08 13.75 -4.20
CA ALA A 20 -18.74 13.72 -5.49
C ALA A 20 -18.20 12.52 -6.29
N PRO A 21 -19.00 11.46 -6.53
CA PRO A 21 -18.54 10.33 -7.32
C PRO A 21 -18.38 10.75 -8.78
N MET A 22 -17.46 10.09 -9.50
CA MET A 22 -17.19 10.41 -10.91
C MET A 22 -18.36 10.10 -11.88
N GLY A 23 -19.50 9.60 -11.37
CA GLY A 23 -20.77 9.42 -12.08
C GLY A 23 -21.93 10.33 -11.60
N SER A 24 -21.67 11.43 -10.88
CA SER A 24 -22.76 12.40 -10.62
C SER A 24 -23.14 13.12 -11.91
N ARG A 25 -24.44 13.29 -12.25
CA ARG A 25 -24.87 13.83 -13.56
C ARG A 25 -24.21 15.16 -13.98
N ALA A 26 -23.83 16.01 -13.02
CA ALA A 26 -23.12 17.27 -13.30
C ALA A 26 -21.64 17.06 -13.67
N PHE A 27 -20.98 16.02 -13.15
CA PHE A 27 -19.58 15.69 -13.40
C PHE A 27 -19.41 14.67 -14.55
N ALA A 28 -20.38 13.75 -14.69
CA ALA A 28 -20.53 12.81 -15.80
C ALA A 28 -20.72 13.51 -17.16
N ALA A 29 -21.37 14.68 -17.17
CA ALA A 29 -21.49 15.52 -18.35
C ALA A 29 -20.13 16.03 -18.88
N LEU A 30 -19.09 16.01 -18.04
CA LEU A 30 -17.75 16.54 -18.33
C LEU A 30 -16.69 15.46 -18.50
N PHE A 31 -16.63 14.44 -17.62
CA PHE A 31 -15.35 13.73 -17.39
C PHE A 31 -15.28 12.22 -17.61
N GLU A 32 -16.23 11.36 -17.20
CA GLU A 32 -16.04 9.88 -17.28
C GLU A 32 -17.09 9.06 -18.04
N ASP A 33 -18.40 9.28 -17.85
CA ASP A 33 -19.47 8.41 -18.40
C ASP A 33 -19.50 8.32 -19.95
N LYS A 34 -18.81 9.21 -20.66
CA LYS A 34 -18.63 9.17 -22.13
C LYS A 34 -17.29 8.60 -22.62
N ASN A 35 -16.32 8.41 -21.72
CA ASN A 35 -14.93 8.10 -22.06
C ASN A 35 -14.48 6.69 -21.61
N LEU A 36 -15.18 6.06 -20.67
CA LEU A 36 -14.96 4.64 -20.34
C LEU A 36 -15.70 3.76 -21.36
N THR A 37 -14.96 2.99 -22.15
CA THR A 37 -15.58 2.02 -23.06
C THR A 37 -16.09 0.80 -22.27
N PRO A 38 -17.30 0.27 -22.53
CA PRO A 38 -17.75 -1.00 -21.96
C PRO A 38 -16.72 -2.11 -22.15
N VAL A 39 -16.66 -3.07 -21.22
CA VAL A 39 -15.64 -4.14 -21.26
C VAL A 39 -15.75 -4.93 -22.56
N ALA A 40 -14.73 -4.79 -23.43
CA ALA A 40 -14.61 -5.56 -24.66
C ALA A 40 -14.28 -7.03 -24.31
N TRP A 41 -15.33 -7.81 -24.02
CA TRP A 41 -15.24 -9.15 -23.48
C TRP A 41 -14.92 -10.19 -24.55
N ASP A 42 -14.10 -11.17 -24.18
CA ASP A 42 -13.92 -12.44 -24.88
C ASP A 42 -14.50 -13.53 -23.97
N ALA A 43 -15.75 -13.90 -24.23
CA ALA A 43 -16.49 -14.85 -23.40
C ALA A 43 -15.90 -16.27 -23.43
N ALA A 44 -15.31 -16.68 -24.57
CA ALA A 44 -14.68 -17.97 -24.73
C ALA A 44 -13.37 -18.10 -23.91
N LYS A 45 -12.64 -16.98 -23.72
CA LYS A 45 -11.44 -16.93 -22.87
C LYS A 45 -11.70 -16.48 -21.44
N GLY A 46 -12.87 -15.93 -21.14
CA GLY A 46 -13.18 -15.31 -19.85
C GLY A 46 -12.32 -14.08 -19.55
N GLN A 47 -11.97 -13.29 -20.57
CA GLN A 47 -10.98 -12.20 -20.48
C GLN A 47 -11.45 -10.90 -21.16
N ALA A 48 -11.03 -9.76 -20.61
CA ALA A 48 -11.17 -8.47 -21.29
C ALA A 48 -10.05 -8.28 -22.32
N LYS A 49 -10.40 -7.89 -23.55
CA LYS A 49 -9.43 -7.69 -24.65
C LYS A 49 -8.48 -6.52 -24.40
N PHE A 50 -8.92 -5.51 -23.66
CA PHE A 50 -8.15 -4.35 -23.23
C PHE A 50 -8.80 -3.68 -22.00
N ARG A 51 -8.12 -2.70 -21.40
CA ARG A 51 -8.64 -1.93 -20.26
C ARG A 51 -9.76 -0.98 -20.67
N ILE A 52 -10.80 -0.83 -19.85
CA ILE A 52 -11.93 0.11 -20.11
C ILE A 52 -11.51 1.57 -20.19
N ASP A 53 -10.37 1.91 -19.59
CA ASP A 53 -9.75 3.23 -19.61
C ASP A 53 -8.56 3.33 -20.61
N GLY A 54 -8.35 2.30 -21.44
CA GLY A 54 -7.23 2.21 -22.38
C GLY A 54 -7.37 3.19 -23.54
N THR A 55 -8.51 3.17 -24.22
CA THR A 55 -8.81 4.04 -25.37
C THR A 55 -8.62 5.51 -25.00
N ALA A 56 -9.27 5.97 -23.92
CA ALA A 56 -9.19 7.35 -23.46
C ALA A 56 -7.75 7.83 -23.16
N LYS A 57 -6.84 6.94 -22.76
CA LYS A 57 -5.44 7.30 -22.53
C LYS A 57 -4.67 7.49 -23.83
N VAL A 58 -4.87 6.61 -24.81
CA VAL A 58 -4.16 6.71 -26.10
C VAL A 58 -4.71 7.81 -27.01
N THR A 59 -5.96 8.25 -26.80
CA THR A 59 -6.56 9.42 -27.45
C THR A 59 -6.31 10.74 -26.71
N GLY A 60 -5.76 10.70 -25.49
CA GLY A 60 -5.60 11.89 -24.64
C GLY A 60 -6.90 12.44 -24.04
N SER A 61 -8.03 11.71 -24.12
CA SER A 61 -9.31 12.11 -23.50
C SER A 61 -9.51 11.62 -22.06
N LYS A 62 -8.52 10.92 -21.48
CA LYS A 62 -8.53 10.55 -20.05
C LYS A 62 -8.01 11.72 -19.20
N ILE A 63 -8.90 12.24 -18.36
CA ILE A 63 -8.68 13.43 -17.52
C ILE A 63 -8.11 13.06 -16.15
N PHE A 64 -7.14 13.86 -15.68
CA PHE A 64 -6.54 13.83 -14.34
C PHE A 64 -6.95 15.08 -13.55
N ALA A 65 -6.71 15.11 -12.23
CA ALA A 65 -6.98 16.31 -11.41
C ALA A 65 -6.26 17.56 -11.96
N ARG A 66 -5.05 17.36 -12.48
CA ARG A 66 -4.25 18.43 -13.09
C ARG A 66 -4.90 19.08 -14.32
N ASP A 67 -5.83 18.41 -15.00
CA ASP A 67 -6.41 18.89 -16.25
C ASP A 67 -7.63 19.78 -16.03
N VAL A 68 -8.38 19.55 -14.94
CA VAL A 68 -9.57 20.33 -14.56
C VAL A 68 -9.25 21.79 -14.27
N ARG A 69 -10.01 22.72 -14.85
CA ARG A 69 -10.00 24.17 -14.59
C ARG A 69 -11.25 24.59 -13.84
N ALA A 70 -11.23 25.79 -13.27
CA ALA A 70 -12.40 26.37 -12.61
C ALA A 70 -13.60 26.52 -13.57
N ARG A 71 -13.35 27.04 -14.79
CA ARG A 71 -14.36 27.17 -15.85
C ARG A 71 -15.01 25.85 -16.30
N ASP A 72 -14.38 24.71 -16.03
CA ASP A 72 -14.91 23.40 -16.41
C ASP A 72 -15.88 22.87 -15.33
N MET A 73 -15.88 23.45 -14.13
CA MET A 73 -16.62 22.95 -12.97
C MET A 73 -17.99 23.64 -12.84
N PRO A 74 -19.13 22.89 -12.82
CA PRO A 74 -20.45 23.50 -12.83
C PRO A 74 -20.71 24.34 -11.58
N GLY A 75 -21.01 25.62 -11.77
CA GLY A 75 -21.30 26.58 -10.70
C GLY A 75 -20.07 27.16 -10.00
N TRP A 76 -18.85 26.83 -10.44
CA TRP A 76 -17.64 27.53 -9.99
C TRP A 76 -17.44 28.84 -10.76
N PRO A 77 -16.74 29.85 -10.21
CA PRO A 77 -16.28 31.02 -10.95
C PRO A 77 -15.42 30.65 -12.16
N ALA A 78 -15.62 31.33 -13.30
CA ALA A 78 -14.86 31.08 -14.52
C ALA A 78 -13.40 31.60 -14.43
N GLN A 79 -13.15 32.63 -13.61
CA GLN A 79 -11.81 33.07 -13.24
C GLN A 79 -11.20 32.10 -12.23
N GLN A 80 -9.89 31.84 -12.38
CA GLN A 80 -9.14 30.91 -11.54
C GLN A 80 -7.89 31.61 -11.01
N ALA A 81 -7.67 31.53 -9.70
CA ALA A 81 -6.44 31.96 -9.07
C ALA A 81 -5.42 30.81 -9.05
N HIS A 82 -4.14 31.17 -8.90
CA HIS A 82 -3.00 30.26 -8.96
C HIS A 82 -2.08 30.48 -7.76
N ALA A 83 -1.57 29.39 -7.19
CA ALA A 83 -0.74 29.45 -6.00
C ALA A 83 0.53 28.59 -6.10
N PHE A 84 1.59 29.04 -5.43
CA PHE A 84 2.80 28.27 -5.19
C PHE A 84 3.32 28.49 -3.75
N VAL A 85 4.25 27.65 -3.32
CA VAL A 85 4.71 27.57 -1.93
C VAL A 85 6.19 27.97 -1.84
N LEU A 86 6.51 28.96 -1.01
CA LEU A 86 7.90 29.27 -0.63
C LEU A 86 8.40 28.23 0.36
N ARG A 87 9.67 27.83 0.26
CA ARG A 87 10.24 26.70 1.01
C ARG A 87 11.64 26.99 1.51
N ALA A 88 11.92 26.59 2.75
CA ALA A 88 13.26 26.65 3.34
C ALA A 88 14.22 25.71 2.59
N THR A 89 15.28 26.29 2.02
CA THR A 89 16.41 25.61 1.38
C THR A 89 17.41 25.03 2.39
N LEU A 90 17.43 25.55 3.63
CA LEU A 90 18.25 25.08 4.75
C LEU A 90 17.37 24.46 5.86
N ALA A 91 18.00 23.73 6.78
CA ALA A 91 17.31 22.99 7.85
C ALA A 91 18.18 22.81 9.11
N ASP A 92 19.01 23.82 9.36
CA ASP A 92 20.08 23.87 10.37
C ASP A 92 20.26 25.30 10.94
N ARG A 93 19.32 26.20 10.64
CA ARG A 93 19.29 27.61 11.04
C ARG A 93 17.88 28.04 11.44
N ALA A 94 17.75 29.07 12.27
CA ALA A 94 16.46 29.71 12.49
C ALA A 94 15.97 30.43 11.21
N TYR A 95 14.68 30.31 10.89
CA TYR A 95 14.03 31.01 9.78
C TYR A 95 13.55 32.41 10.21
N LEU A 96 13.90 33.45 9.44
CA LEU A 96 13.65 34.87 9.76
C LEU A 96 12.71 35.57 8.75
N GLY A 97 11.83 34.81 8.09
CA GLY A 97 10.95 35.32 7.04
C GLY A 97 11.52 35.16 5.63
N PHE A 98 10.88 35.81 4.66
CA PHE A 98 11.26 35.78 3.24
C PHE A 98 11.30 37.19 2.64
N ASP A 99 11.89 37.31 1.46
CA ASP A 99 12.04 38.57 0.73
C ASP A 99 11.35 38.49 -0.64
N LEU A 100 10.45 39.44 -0.91
CA LEU A 100 9.74 39.57 -2.19
C LEU A 100 10.13 40.84 -2.99
N SER A 101 11.19 41.56 -2.60
CA SER A 101 11.67 42.77 -3.29
C SER A 101 12.04 42.53 -4.76
N ARG A 102 12.43 41.30 -5.13
CA ARG A 102 12.65 40.87 -6.53
C ARG A 102 11.39 40.91 -7.41
N LEU A 103 10.20 41.02 -6.82
CA LEU A 103 8.92 41.18 -7.51
C LEU A 103 8.58 42.67 -7.68
N ASN A 104 9.32 43.33 -8.58
CA ASN A 104 9.06 44.72 -9.00
C ASN A 104 7.61 44.93 -9.48
N ASP A 105 7.24 46.20 -9.63
CA ASP A 105 5.92 46.73 -10.01
C ASP A 105 5.05 45.80 -10.86
N GLY A 106 3.89 45.46 -10.30
CA GLY A 106 2.92 44.57 -10.94
C GLY A 106 3.18 43.07 -10.75
N LEU A 107 4.29 42.61 -10.16
CA LEU A 107 4.55 41.17 -9.93
C LEU A 107 4.31 40.64 -8.50
N GLN A 108 3.92 41.49 -7.54
CA GLN A 108 3.57 41.04 -6.19
C GLN A 108 2.31 40.14 -6.17
N PRO A 109 2.18 39.21 -5.20
CA PRO A 109 0.98 38.39 -5.01
C PRO A 109 -0.22 39.20 -4.54
N ASP A 110 -1.43 38.77 -4.92
CA ASP A 110 -2.67 39.35 -4.41
C ASP A 110 -2.90 39.00 -2.93
N ARG A 111 -2.46 37.80 -2.52
CA ARG A 111 -2.49 37.36 -1.12
C ARG A 111 -1.25 36.55 -0.77
N VAL A 112 -0.67 36.88 0.38
CA VAL A 112 0.32 36.07 1.08
C VAL A 112 -0.39 35.35 2.23
N VAL A 113 -0.04 34.08 2.46
CA VAL A 113 -0.48 33.30 3.62
C VAL A 113 0.76 32.82 4.36
N THR A 114 0.84 33.18 5.63
CA THR A 114 1.94 32.86 6.54
C THR A 114 1.51 31.90 7.65
N ALA A 115 2.46 31.42 8.46
CA ALA A 115 2.15 30.65 9.67
C ALA A 115 1.28 31.44 10.67
N GLU A 116 1.42 32.76 10.71
CA GLU A 116 0.65 33.65 11.59
C GLU A 116 -0.80 33.80 11.12
N ASP A 117 -1.05 33.85 9.80
CA ASP A 117 -2.41 33.77 9.25
C ASP A 117 -3.08 32.45 9.63
N LEU A 118 -2.39 31.33 9.42
CA LEU A 118 -2.90 30.00 9.75
C LEU A 118 -3.21 29.85 11.25
N ALA A 119 -2.37 30.39 12.12
CA ALA A 119 -2.59 30.39 13.56
C ALA A 119 -3.76 31.29 13.99
N ARG A 120 -3.86 32.51 13.43
CA ARG A 120 -4.95 33.47 13.68
C ARG A 120 -6.31 32.89 13.30
N ASP A 121 -6.38 32.17 12.18
CA ASP A 121 -7.64 31.69 11.60
C ASP A 121 -7.93 30.20 11.89
N GLY A 122 -7.15 29.55 12.76
CA GLY A 122 -7.37 28.16 13.19
C GLY A 122 -7.06 27.08 12.13
N VAL A 123 -6.38 27.43 11.04
CA VAL A 123 -6.15 26.57 9.86
C VAL A 123 -4.84 25.77 10.02
N ALA A 124 -4.88 24.70 10.82
CA ALA A 124 -3.72 23.83 11.08
C ALA A 124 -3.80 22.48 10.35
N PHE A 125 -2.65 21.80 10.17
CA PHE A 125 -2.64 20.43 9.65
C PHE A 125 -3.36 19.44 10.61
N PRO A 126 -3.92 18.34 10.07
CA PRO A 126 -4.20 17.14 10.87
C PRO A 126 -2.90 16.55 11.44
N GLU A 127 -2.94 16.03 12.68
CA GLU A 127 -1.77 15.60 13.47
C GLU A 127 -0.79 14.66 12.72
N PHE A 128 -1.30 13.76 11.88
CA PHE A 128 -0.49 12.87 11.04
C PHE A 128 0.52 13.61 10.13
N TYR A 129 0.17 14.84 9.72
CA TYR A 129 0.99 15.68 8.84
C TYR A 129 1.95 16.59 9.61
N GLY A 130 2.05 16.49 10.94
CA GLY A 130 2.99 17.26 11.77
C GLY A 130 2.50 18.68 12.12
N ASP A 131 3.20 19.29 13.08
CA ASP A 131 2.70 20.45 13.83
C ASP A 131 2.64 21.75 13.00
N ASP A 132 3.74 22.07 12.31
CA ASP A 132 3.88 23.31 11.53
C ASP A 132 3.45 23.09 10.08
N MET A 133 2.37 23.75 9.66
CA MET A 133 1.90 23.71 8.27
C MET A 133 2.68 24.63 7.35
N LEU A 134 2.92 25.84 7.84
CA LEU A 134 3.92 26.77 7.35
C LEU A 134 4.81 27.08 8.55
N LEU A 135 6.12 27.16 8.34
CA LEU A 135 7.08 27.39 9.42
C LEU A 135 6.90 28.79 10.04
N PRO A 136 6.65 28.91 11.36
CA PRO A 136 6.67 30.18 12.07
C PRO A 136 8.07 30.81 12.07
N VAL A 137 8.11 32.15 12.01
CA VAL A 137 9.35 32.92 12.18
C VAL A 137 9.99 32.61 13.54
N GLY A 138 11.32 32.51 13.56
CA GLY A 138 12.11 32.13 14.73
C GLY A 138 12.32 30.63 14.92
N LYS A 139 11.55 29.74 14.27
CA LYS A 139 11.78 28.29 14.33
C LYS A 139 12.85 27.81 13.36
N THR A 140 13.55 26.73 13.70
CA THR A 140 14.38 25.94 12.77
C THR A 140 13.48 25.11 11.84
N PRO A 141 13.71 25.10 10.51
CA PRO A 141 13.00 24.21 9.60
C PRO A 141 13.21 22.74 9.96
N ALA A 142 12.12 22.00 10.14
CA ALA A 142 12.19 20.57 10.51
C ALA A 142 12.87 19.70 9.44
N TYR A 143 12.95 20.15 8.19
CA TYR A 143 13.58 19.46 7.06
C TYR A 143 13.83 20.39 5.87
N LEU A 144 14.67 19.95 4.93
CA LEU A 144 14.92 20.62 3.66
C LEU A 144 13.64 20.66 2.81
N GLY A 145 13.14 21.83 2.43
CA GLY A 145 11.90 22.00 1.67
C GLY A 145 10.65 22.28 2.52
N HIS A 146 10.82 22.55 3.82
CA HIS A 146 9.74 22.97 4.72
C HIS A 146 9.03 24.22 4.18
N ALA A 147 7.71 24.19 4.06
CA ALA A 147 6.91 25.29 3.52
C ALA A 147 6.91 26.49 4.50
N VAL A 148 7.03 27.72 3.99
CA VAL A 148 7.09 28.92 4.85
C VAL A 148 6.00 29.96 4.52
N ALA A 149 5.53 29.98 3.26
CA ALA A 149 4.40 30.80 2.84
C ALA A 149 3.70 30.19 1.62
N ILE A 150 2.41 30.50 1.44
CA ILE A 150 1.68 30.30 0.18
C ILE A 150 1.51 31.69 -0.46
N LEU A 151 1.90 31.82 -1.73
CA LEU A 151 1.69 33.04 -2.52
C LEU A 151 0.56 32.78 -3.52
N ILE A 152 -0.48 33.62 -3.50
CA ILE A 152 -1.71 33.47 -4.30
C ILE A 152 -1.82 34.65 -5.28
N TYR A 153 -2.18 34.32 -6.52
CA TYR A 153 -2.26 35.25 -7.65
C TYR A 153 -3.58 35.06 -8.40
N ARG A 154 -4.33 36.14 -8.62
CA ARG A 154 -5.61 36.17 -9.36
C ARG A 154 -5.43 36.19 -10.89
N ASP A 155 -4.20 36.37 -11.36
CA ASP A 155 -3.78 36.27 -12.76
C ASP A 155 -2.68 35.21 -12.96
N PHE A 156 -2.77 34.48 -14.08
CA PHE A 156 -1.85 33.41 -14.45
C PHE A 156 -0.52 33.90 -15.04
N ALA A 157 -0.50 35.01 -15.77
CA ALA A 157 0.74 35.53 -16.34
C ALA A 157 1.66 36.05 -15.24
N ARG A 158 1.12 36.86 -14.33
CA ARG A 158 1.77 37.34 -13.12
C ARG A 158 2.26 36.20 -12.22
N PHE A 159 1.39 35.23 -11.91
CA PHE A 159 1.76 33.99 -11.19
C PHE A 159 3.03 33.36 -11.78
N ARG A 160 3.07 33.20 -13.10
CA ARG A 160 4.17 32.54 -13.79
C ARG A 160 5.45 33.38 -13.75
N PHE A 161 5.39 34.66 -14.11
CA PHE A 161 6.57 35.53 -14.11
C PHE A 161 7.14 35.74 -12.70
N ALA A 162 6.28 35.87 -11.69
CA ALA A 162 6.71 35.95 -10.29
C ALA A 162 7.39 34.66 -9.82
N LYS A 163 6.79 33.49 -10.13
CA LYS A 163 7.38 32.18 -9.84
C LYS A 163 8.73 31.98 -10.53
N ASP A 164 8.82 32.28 -11.81
CA ASP A 164 10.06 32.16 -12.59
C ASP A 164 11.15 33.16 -12.08
N LYS A 165 10.77 34.31 -11.50
CA LYS A 165 11.69 35.28 -10.85
C LYS A 165 12.20 34.86 -9.46
N LEU A 166 11.44 34.08 -8.68
CA LEU A 166 11.85 33.62 -7.34
C LEU A 166 12.56 32.27 -7.36
N LYS A 167 12.38 31.47 -8.43
CA LYS A 167 12.95 30.12 -8.52
C LYS A 167 14.48 30.16 -8.60
N PHE A 168 15.13 29.25 -7.89
CA PHE A 168 16.60 29.12 -7.79
C PHE A 168 17.32 30.31 -7.13
N HIS A 169 16.60 31.15 -6.38
CA HIS A 169 17.18 32.23 -5.57
C HIS A 169 17.16 31.85 -4.08
N ASP A 170 18.33 31.54 -3.52
CA ASP A 170 18.48 31.16 -2.10
C ASP A 170 18.22 32.36 -1.16
N GLU A 171 18.47 33.59 -1.63
CA GLU A 171 18.26 34.82 -0.86
C GLU A 171 16.79 35.15 -0.56
N ILE A 172 15.85 34.45 -1.21
CA ILE A 172 14.41 34.63 -0.96
C ILE A 172 14.03 34.18 0.46
N ILE A 173 14.76 33.24 1.06
CA ILE A 173 14.53 32.82 2.45
C ILE A 173 15.60 33.43 3.35
N ARG A 174 15.17 34.20 4.36
CA ARG A 174 16.07 34.80 5.34
C ARG A 174 16.31 33.82 6.49
N TYR A 175 17.56 33.69 6.91
CA TYR A 175 17.97 32.82 8.02
C TYR A 175 18.79 33.61 9.04
N GLY A 176 18.67 33.21 10.30
CA GLY A 176 19.49 33.71 11.40
C GLY A 176 20.62 32.75 11.75
N ASP A 177 20.84 32.62 13.05
CA ASP A 177 21.89 31.79 13.64
C ASP A 177 21.78 30.32 13.27
N VAL A 178 22.94 29.65 13.29
CA VAL A 178 23.06 28.20 13.09
C VAL A 178 22.61 27.49 14.36
N THR A 179 21.40 26.94 14.31
CA THR A 179 20.80 26.16 15.40
C THR A 179 21.23 24.68 15.37
N GLY A 180 21.77 24.22 14.24
CA GLY A 180 21.84 22.80 13.91
C GLY A 180 20.46 22.24 13.53
N PRO A 181 20.40 21.01 13.00
CA PRO A 181 19.14 20.35 12.69
C PRO A 181 18.37 19.96 13.95
N LEU A 182 17.04 19.89 13.86
CA LEU A 182 16.20 19.48 14.99
C LEU A 182 16.40 17.99 15.33
N GLU A 183 17.16 17.72 16.39
CA GLU A 183 17.26 16.40 17.00
C GLU A 183 15.92 15.95 17.59
N ARG A 184 15.57 14.68 17.38
CA ARG A 184 14.31 14.05 17.80
C ARG A 184 14.53 12.56 18.04
N ASP A 185 13.73 11.97 18.93
CA ASP A 185 13.66 10.51 19.03
C ASP A 185 13.19 9.88 17.71
N PRO A 186 13.53 8.61 17.42
CA PRO A 186 13.08 7.91 16.23
C PRO A 186 11.55 7.86 16.13
N TRP A 187 11.02 8.05 14.91
CA TRP A 187 9.60 7.92 14.60
C TRP A 187 9.03 6.55 14.99
N GLY A 188 9.84 5.49 14.94
CA GLY A 188 9.48 4.15 15.37
C GLY A 188 10.71 3.27 15.58
N SER A 189 10.56 2.20 16.38
CA SER A 189 11.60 1.20 16.60
C SER A 189 10.96 -0.13 16.94
N PHE A 190 11.32 -1.19 16.22
CA PHE A 190 10.72 -2.51 16.29
C PHE A 190 11.80 -3.57 16.27
N ARG A 191 11.66 -4.65 17.05
CA ARG A 191 12.57 -5.80 17.01
C ARG A 191 11.81 -7.11 17.08
N TYR A 192 12.08 -7.98 16.11
CA TYR A 192 11.38 -9.25 15.92
C TYR A 192 12.33 -10.42 16.14
N VAL A 193 12.17 -11.10 17.29
CA VAL A 193 12.92 -12.30 17.66
C VAL A 193 12.06 -13.54 17.42
N ARG A 194 12.69 -14.60 16.92
CA ARG A 194 12.14 -15.96 16.84
C ARG A 194 13.23 -17.02 17.07
N VAL A 195 12.86 -18.05 17.84
CA VAL A 195 13.53 -19.34 17.95
C VAL A 195 12.49 -20.42 17.68
N GLY A 196 12.62 -21.10 16.54
CA GLY A 196 11.70 -22.15 16.11
C GLY A 196 11.70 -23.40 16.98
N GLY A 197 10.74 -24.29 16.73
CA GLY A 197 10.70 -25.63 17.31
C GLY A 197 11.72 -26.59 16.68
N LYS A 198 11.57 -27.89 16.95
CA LYS A 198 12.49 -28.94 16.41
C LYS A 198 12.46 -29.04 14.89
N THR A 199 11.30 -28.75 14.29
CA THR A 199 11.09 -28.65 12.84
C THR A 199 10.44 -27.30 12.50
N ALA A 200 10.41 -26.95 11.21
CA ALA A 200 9.79 -25.71 10.71
C ALA A 200 8.26 -25.61 10.91
N TYR A 201 7.62 -26.68 11.37
CA TYR A 201 6.18 -26.80 11.59
C TYR A 201 5.78 -26.85 13.08
N ASP A 202 6.73 -27.17 13.97
CA ASP A 202 6.51 -27.26 15.42
C ASP A 202 6.17 -25.91 16.05
N ASP A 203 5.70 -25.92 17.31
CA ASP A 203 5.57 -24.69 18.11
C ASP A 203 6.93 -24.04 18.38
N ASP A 204 6.99 -22.73 18.17
CA ASP A 204 8.18 -21.92 18.41
C ASP A 204 8.48 -21.86 19.91
N VAL A 205 9.76 -22.03 20.27
CA VAL A 205 10.23 -21.84 21.65
C VAL A 205 9.93 -20.40 22.08
N TYR A 206 10.28 -19.44 21.23
CA TYR A 206 9.91 -18.03 21.34
C TYR A 206 9.58 -17.49 19.94
N SER A 207 8.50 -16.72 19.77
CA SER A 207 8.34 -15.90 18.57
C SER A 207 7.49 -14.66 18.80
N SER A 208 7.79 -13.60 18.05
CA SER A 208 7.21 -12.27 18.28
C SER A 208 5.68 -12.21 18.08
N LEU A 209 5.09 -13.14 17.33
CA LEU A 209 3.63 -13.30 17.19
C LEU A 209 3.00 -14.07 18.37
N LYS A 210 3.74 -15.03 18.95
CA LYS A 210 3.29 -15.91 20.05
C LYS A 210 3.42 -15.22 21.40
N ASP A 211 4.54 -14.54 21.62
CA ASP A 211 4.98 -14.02 22.91
C ASP A 211 4.88 -12.48 22.94
N ALA A 212 5.84 -11.76 22.34
CA ALA A 212 5.72 -10.32 22.06
C ALA A 212 6.77 -9.84 21.02
N PRO A 213 6.45 -8.83 20.18
CA PRO A 213 7.47 -8.01 19.52
C PRO A 213 8.15 -7.11 20.56
N ILE A 214 9.45 -6.85 20.38
CA ILE A 214 10.26 -6.11 21.35
C ILE A 214 10.30 -4.62 20.96
N PHE A 215 10.09 -3.77 21.96
CA PHE A 215 10.17 -2.31 21.85
C PHE A 215 11.26 -1.76 22.78
N PRO A 216 11.78 -0.53 22.53
CA PRO A 216 12.76 0.08 23.42
C PRO A 216 12.20 0.32 24.83
N SER A 217 13.02 0.06 25.86
CA SER A 217 12.71 0.35 27.27
C SER A 217 12.77 1.86 27.57
N MET A 218 13.66 2.58 26.87
CA MET A 218 13.78 4.03 26.88
C MET A 218 14.47 4.53 25.61
N MET A 219 14.42 5.84 25.35
CA MET A 219 15.32 6.52 24.43
C MET A 219 16.48 7.16 25.21
N ARG A 220 17.70 7.10 24.67
CA ARG A 220 18.90 7.72 25.27
C ARG A 220 19.71 8.40 24.17
N LYS A 221 19.84 9.73 24.22
CA LYS A 221 20.43 10.56 23.14
C LYS A 221 19.83 10.24 21.76
N HIS A 222 18.50 10.17 21.69
CA HIS A 222 17.74 9.87 20.46
C HIS A 222 18.05 8.51 19.81
N LEU A 223 18.63 7.58 20.57
CA LEU A 223 18.82 6.18 20.19
C LEU A 223 17.94 5.25 21.06
N PRO A 224 17.37 4.18 20.49
CA PRO A 224 16.59 3.20 21.24
C PRO A 224 17.49 2.37 22.15
N VAL A 225 17.14 2.31 23.44
CA VAL A 225 17.70 1.36 24.40
C VAL A 225 16.74 0.19 24.51
N TRP A 226 17.17 -1.00 24.10
CA TRP A 226 16.38 -2.23 24.25
C TRP A 226 16.30 -2.66 25.72
N PRO A 227 15.38 -3.56 26.10
CA PRO A 227 15.41 -4.22 27.41
C PRO A 227 16.69 -5.05 27.60
N ASP A 228 17.11 -5.27 28.84
CA ASP A 228 18.17 -6.22 29.16
C ASP A 228 17.69 -7.66 29.00
N GLY A 229 18.59 -8.58 28.60
CA GLY A 229 18.25 -9.99 28.41
C GLY A 229 18.10 -10.75 29.73
N ASN A 230 16.96 -11.41 29.95
CA ASN A 230 16.73 -12.26 31.12
C ASN A 230 15.79 -13.44 30.77
N ASP A 231 16.32 -14.67 30.80
CA ASP A 231 15.58 -15.92 30.55
C ASP A 231 14.40 -16.18 31.50
N HIS A 232 14.35 -15.50 32.65
CA HIS A 232 13.28 -15.60 33.65
C HIS A 232 12.58 -14.25 33.89
N GLY A 233 12.82 -13.28 33.01
CA GLY A 233 12.19 -11.96 33.03
C GLY A 233 10.78 -11.94 32.42
N LYS A 234 10.35 -10.75 32.01
CA LYS A 234 9.16 -10.53 31.17
C LYS A 234 9.40 -11.02 29.73
N LEU A 235 8.35 -11.11 28.92
CA LEU A 235 8.45 -11.65 27.54
C LEU A 235 9.42 -10.86 26.65
N ASP A 236 9.50 -9.54 26.83
CA ASP A 236 10.45 -8.66 26.16
C ASP A 236 11.90 -8.89 26.61
N GLU A 237 12.12 -9.10 27.91
CA GLU A 237 13.43 -9.44 28.49
C GLU A 237 13.89 -10.86 28.08
N GLN A 238 12.96 -11.83 27.99
CA GLN A 238 13.21 -13.18 27.48
C GLN A 238 13.54 -13.15 25.99
N GLY A 239 12.80 -12.38 25.19
CA GLY A 239 13.10 -12.16 23.77
C GLY A 239 14.49 -11.57 23.56
N MET A 240 14.91 -10.64 24.42
CA MET A 240 16.27 -10.08 24.41
C MET A 240 17.34 -11.09 24.83
N ALA A 241 17.05 -12.04 25.73
CA ALA A 241 17.97 -13.16 26.03
C ALA A 241 18.15 -14.10 24.83
N TYR A 242 17.07 -14.41 24.10
CA TYR A 242 17.17 -15.18 22.86
C TYR A 242 17.92 -14.41 21.77
N ALA A 243 17.70 -13.10 21.61
CA ALA A 243 18.47 -12.25 20.70
C ALA A 243 19.97 -12.28 21.02
N GLY A 244 20.34 -12.19 22.31
CA GLY A 244 21.73 -12.33 22.76
C GLY A 244 22.36 -13.65 22.32
N LYS A 245 21.69 -14.78 22.59
CA LYS A 245 22.15 -16.14 22.21
C LYS A 245 22.31 -16.34 20.70
N ILE A 246 21.45 -15.71 19.88
CA ILE A 246 21.57 -15.71 18.41
C ILE A 246 22.74 -14.82 17.95
N GLY A 247 22.95 -13.67 18.60
CA GLY A 247 24.10 -12.80 18.35
C GLY A 247 25.43 -13.47 18.70
N GLU A 248 25.48 -14.20 19.81
CA GLU A 248 26.63 -14.98 20.27
C GLU A 248 26.94 -16.16 19.34
N SER A 249 25.95 -16.96 18.95
CA SER A 249 26.15 -18.10 18.03
C SER A 249 26.56 -17.67 16.62
N LEU A 250 26.28 -16.43 16.22
CA LEU A 250 26.78 -15.84 14.99
C LEU A 250 28.08 -15.02 15.18
N ALA A 251 28.54 -14.77 16.40
CA ALA A 251 29.83 -14.15 16.69
C ALA A 251 30.94 -15.20 16.92
N HIS A 252 30.58 -16.31 17.57
CA HIS A 252 31.44 -17.46 17.86
C HIS A 252 30.80 -18.73 17.25
N PRO A 253 30.76 -18.85 15.92
CA PRO A 253 30.02 -19.91 15.25
C PRO A 253 30.62 -21.31 15.47
N PRO A 254 29.77 -22.36 15.48
CA PRO A 254 30.19 -23.75 15.33
C PRO A 254 31.12 -23.94 14.13
N ALA A 255 32.12 -24.82 14.24
CA ALA A 255 33.16 -25.01 13.22
C ALA A 255 32.60 -25.46 11.84
N ASN A 256 31.42 -26.08 11.82
CA ASN A 256 30.67 -26.47 10.63
C ASN A 256 29.88 -25.33 9.97
N TRP A 257 29.72 -24.17 10.60
CA TRP A 257 29.03 -23.02 10.00
C TRP A 257 29.97 -22.15 9.13
N LEU A 258 29.38 -21.50 8.13
CA LEU A 258 29.88 -20.32 7.44
C LEU A 258 28.99 -19.14 7.87
N VAL A 259 29.58 -18.13 8.50
CA VAL A 259 28.86 -16.89 8.84
C VAL A 259 29.36 -15.77 7.95
N MET A 260 28.44 -15.13 7.23
CA MET A 260 28.71 -13.93 6.45
C MET A 260 28.15 -12.72 7.19
N SER A 261 28.88 -11.59 7.19
CA SER A 261 28.40 -10.28 7.62
C SER A 261 28.53 -9.27 6.48
N ARG A 262 27.53 -8.40 6.30
CA ARG A 262 27.47 -7.39 5.24
C ARG A 262 26.77 -6.12 5.73
N GLU A 263 27.17 -4.96 5.21
CA GLU A 263 26.35 -3.75 5.26
C GLU A 263 25.89 -3.40 3.84
N TYR A 264 24.57 -3.29 3.66
CA TYR A 264 23.95 -2.84 2.43
C TYR A 264 23.29 -1.48 2.66
N ARG A 265 23.28 -0.62 1.64
CA ARG A 265 22.65 0.71 1.69
C ARG A 265 21.77 0.93 0.46
N THR A 266 20.61 1.54 0.64
CA THR A 266 19.74 1.99 -0.46
C THR A 266 19.56 3.51 -0.40
N GLN A 267 19.59 4.14 -1.57
CA GLN A 267 19.36 5.57 -1.73
C GLN A 267 17.89 5.96 -1.47
N SER A 268 17.66 7.25 -1.16
CA SER A 268 16.31 7.83 -1.20
C SER A 268 15.85 7.95 -2.66
N VAL A 269 14.59 7.62 -2.94
CA VAL A 269 14.04 7.55 -4.31
C VAL A 269 12.69 8.25 -4.38
N ASP A 270 12.56 9.22 -5.29
CA ASP A 270 11.27 9.81 -5.66
C ASP A 270 10.43 8.81 -6.48
N THR A 271 9.11 8.77 -6.29
CA THR A 271 8.24 7.87 -7.06
C THR A 271 8.16 8.24 -8.55
N ALA A 272 8.60 9.46 -8.91
CA ALA A 272 8.62 10.00 -10.27
C ALA A 272 7.26 9.94 -11.00
N ALA A 273 6.15 9.92 -10.24
CA ALA A 273 4.79 9.90 -10.77
C ALA A 273 4.60 11.03 -11.81
N LEU A 274 4.16 10.68 -13.02
CA LEU A 274 4.19 11.58 -14.19
C LEU A 274 3.35 12.84 -14.01
N GLU A 275 2.16 12.71 -13.40
CA GLU A 275 1.40 13.84 -12.88
C GLU A 275 2.01 14.30 -11.54
N PRO A 276 2.60 15.51 -11.44
CA PRO A 276 3.06 16.04 -10.16
C PRO A 276 1.88 16.37 -9.24
N ASP A 277 2.15 16.41 -7.94
CA ASP A 277 1.17 16.69 -6.90
C ASP A 277 0.51 18.05 -7.15
N ASN A 278 -0.82 18.07 -7.08
CA ASN A 278 -1.62 19.25 -7.37
C ASN A 278 -2.96 19.17 -6.61
N ALA A 279 -3.58 20.32 -6.41
CA ALA A 279 -4.91 20.48 -5.86
C ALA A 279 -5.56 21.72 -6.50
N ASN A 280 -6.83 21.61 -6.87
CA ASN A 280 -7.64 22.74 -7.35
C ASN A 280 -8.86 22.84 -6.43
N CYS A 281 -8.87 23.85 -5.57
CA CYS A 281 -9.82 23.95 -4.46
C CYS A 281 -10.52 25.31 -4.48
N TRP A 282 -11.75 25.37 -3.98
CA TRP A 282 -12.56 26.60 -3.98
C TRP A 282 -13.37 26.67 -2.69
N TYR A 283 -13.29 27.79 -1.97
CA TYR A 283 -14.18 28.06 -0.85
C TYR A 283 -15.25 29.07 -1.27
N ASP A 284 -16.48 28.59 -1.37
CA ASP A 284 -17.68 29.42 -1.55
C ASP A 284 -18.15 29.90 -0.17
N ALA A 285 -17.82 31.14 0.16
CA ALA A 285 -18.26 31.79 1.40
C ALA A 285 -19.78 32.05 1.45
N ALA A 286 -20.47 32.15 0.31
CA ALA A 286 -21.90 32.44 0.25
C ALA A 286 -22.76 31.21 0.55
N THR A 287 -22.39 30.02 0.04
CA THR A 287 -23.05 28.75 0.43
C THR A 287 -22.35 28.02 1.57
N GLN A 288 -21.20 28.52 2.03
CA GLN A 288 -20.35 27.90 3.05
C GLN A 288 -19.90 26.49 2.63
N THR A 289 -19.55 26.35 1.35
CA THR A 289 -19.11 25.09 0.72
C THR A 289 -17.63 25.15 0.33
N LEU A 290 -16.81 24.27 0.87
CA LEU A 290 -15.45 24.00 0.39
C LEU A 290 -15.49 22.90 -0.67
N HIS A 291 -14.92 23.15 -1.84
CA HIS A 291 -14.74 22.19 -2.93
C HIS A 291 -13.25 21.84 -3.12
N MET A 292 -12.94 20.57 -3.40
CA MET A 292 -11.56 20.07 -3.56
C MET A 292 -11.44 19.05 -4.70
N VAL A 293 -10.84 19.44 -5.84
CA VAL A 293 -10.45 18.52 -6.92
C VAL A 293 -9.03 18.04 -6.67
N VAL A 294 -8.84 16.73 -6.45
CA VAL A 294 -7.59 16.17 -5.90
C VAL A 294 -7.23 14.78 -6.49
N PRO A 295 -5.95 14.52 -6.84
CA PRO A 295 -5.49 13.23 -7.33
C PRO A 295 -5.01 12.34 -6.16
N THR A 296 -5.93 11.71 -5.42
CA THR A 296 -5.58 10.95 -4.19
C THR A 296 -5.73 9.43 -4.37
N GLN A 297 -4.85 8.65 -3.73
CA GLN A 297 -5.02 7.19 -3.57
C GLN A 297 -6.00 6.84 -2.42
N SER A 298 -6.37 7.84 -1.61
CA SER A 298 -7.01 7.67 -0.30
C SER A 298 -8.17 8.69 -0.14
N PRO A 299 -9.29 8.54 -0.88
CA PRO A 299 -10.34 9.55 -0.93
C PRO A 299 -11.02 9.84 0.41
N SER A 300 -11.32 8.80 1.19
CA SER A 300 -11.96 8.95 2.51
C SER A 300 -11.07 9.72 3.48
N GLU A 301 -9.78 9.36 3.55
CA GLU A 301 -8.77 10.03 4.39
C GLU A 301 -8.72 11.53 4.11
N VAL A 302 -8.59 11.92 2.84
CA VAL A 302 -8.53 13.34 2.46
C VAL A 302 -9.81 14.07 2.88
N ALA A 303 -10.99 13.45 2.75
CA ALA A 303 -12.25 14.08 3.12
C ALA A 303 -12.48 14.17 4.63
N GLU A 304 -12.13 13.13 5.38
CA GLU A 304 -12.19 13.10 6.85
C GLU A 304 -11.23 14.13 7.46
N ASN A 305 -9.98 14.17 6.99
CA ASN A 305 -8.98 15.13 7.45
C ASN A 305 -9.28 16.56 6.99
N ALA A 306 -9.79 16.78 5.78
CA ALA A 306 -10.19 18.10 5.32
C ALA A 306 -11.38 18.65 6.10
N ALA A 307 -12.35 17.80 6.48
CA ALA A 307 -13.44 18.18 7.36
C ALA A 307 -12.94 18.50 8.78
N ALA A 308 -12.04 17.68 9.34
CA ALA A 308 -11.45 17.91 10.66
C ALA A 308 -10.55 19.16 10.72
N MET A 309 -9.93 19.55 9.60
CA MET A 309 -9.19 20.80 9.42
C MET A 309 -10.14 22.00 9.32
N ALA A 310 -11.13 21.93 8.43
CA ALA A 310 -12.11 23.00 8.22
C ALA A 310 -12.97 23.27 9.48
N ALA A 311 -13.34 22.24 10.25
CA ALA A 311 -14.17 22.38 11.45
C ALA A 311 -13.46 23.03 12.65
N LYS A 312 -12.14 23.22 12.57
CA LYS A 312 -11.33 23.95 13.57
C LYS A 312 -11.03 25.39 13.17
N GLY A 313 -11.15 25.71 11.88
CA GLY A 313 -10.87 27.03 11.35
C GLY A 313 -11.98 28.04 11.65
N HIS A 314 -11.63 29.32 11.63
CA HIS A 314 -12.58 30.42 11.75
C HIS A 314 -13.37 30.67 10.45
N PHE A 315 -12.98 30.04 9.34
CA PHE A 315 -13.74 30.01 8.09
C PHE A 315 -14.99 29.11 8.23
N PRO A 316 -16.22 29.65 8.14
CA PRO A 316 -17.43 28.87 8.40
C PRO A 316 -17.76 27.92 7.24
N VAL A 317 -17.27 26.68 7.31
CA VAL A 317 -17.58 25.62 6.33
C VAL A 317 -18.74 24.76 6.85
N LYS A 318 -19.88 24.76 6.15
CA LYS A 318 -21.02 23.85 6.40
C LYS A 318 -20.98 22.59 5.53
N ARG A 319 -20.36 22.66 4.35
CA ARG A 319 -20.25 21.54 3.41
C ARG A 319 -18.84 21.40 2.86
N LEU A 320 -18.37 20.16 2.75
CA LEU A 320 -17.17 19.79 2.03
C LEU A 320 -17.55 18.94 0.81
N ILE A 321 -17.03 19.27 -0.37
CA ILE A 321 -17.19 18.48 -1.59
C ILE A 321 -15.82 18.08 -2.15
N VAL A 322 -15.47 16.80 -2.05
CA VAL A 322 -14.23 16.25 -2.61
C VAL A 322 -14.53 15.59 -3.96
N TYR A 323 -13.72 15.87 -4.97
CA TYR A 323 -13.74 15.25 -6.30
C TYR A 323 -12.42 14.48 -6.48
N PRO A 324 -12.38 13.18 -6.11
CA PRO A 324 -11.20 12.35 -6.27
C PRO A 324 -11.05 11.94 -7.74
N CYS A 325 -10.00 12.42 -8.40
CA CYS A 325 -9.74 12.09 -9.80
C CYS A 325 -8.86 10.85 -9.97
N TYR A 326 -8.88 10.27 -11.17
CA TYR A 326 -7.86 9.35 -11.64
C TYR A 326 -6.45 9.95 -11.42
N THR A 327 -5.52 9.12 -10.93
CA THR A 327 -4.16 9.56 -10.55
C THR A 327 -3.12 8.50 -10.91
N VAL A 328 -1.84 8.86 -10.76
CA VAL A 328 -0.73 7.91 -10.57
C VAL A 328 0.12 8.47 -9.41
N GLY A 329 0.47 7.62 -8.45
CA GLY A 329 1.31 8.00 -7.29
C GLY A 329 2.32 6.93 -6.84
N TYR A 330 2.11 5.65 -7.18
CA TYR A 330 2.96 4.54 -6.72
C TYR A 330 3.17 4.48 -5.19
N GLY A 331 2.25 5.06 -4.40
CA GLY A 331 2.36 5.27 -2.96
C GLY A 331 2.40 6.75 -2.56
N SER A 332 3.09 7.63 -3.31
CA SER A 332 3.35 9.01 -2.83
C SER A 332 2.13 9.94 -2.80
N LYS A 333 0.95 9.44 -3.18
CA LYS A 333 -0.35 10.13 -3.09
C LYS A 333 -1.34 9.39 -2.16
N ASP A 334 -0.81 8.54 -1.28
CA ASP A 334 -1.48 7.93 -0.13
C ASP A 334 -0.99 8.65 1.14
N HIS A 335 -1.90 9.28 1.89
CA HIS A 335 -1.63 10.16 3.04
C HIS A 335 -0.51 11.20 2.74
N TYR A 336 -0.76 12.08 1.77
CA TYR A 336 0.17 13.11 1.30
C TYR A 336 -0.36 14.52 1.57
N ASN A 337 0.53 15.49 1.80
CA ASN A 337 0.17 16.81 2.35
C ASN A 337 -0.45 17.82 1.34
N MET A 338 -0.35 17.54 0.04
CA MET A 338 -0.80 18.45 -1.03
C MET A 338 -2.28 18.90 -0.96
N PRO A 339 -3.27 18.02 -0.67
CA PRO A 339 -4.69 18.41 -0.61
C PRO A 339 -4.94 19.53 0.41
N PHE A 340 -4.22 19.50 1.53
CA PHE A 340 -4.41 20.42 2.64
C PHE A 340 -3.75 21.79 2.36
N TYR A 341 -2.61 21.84 1.65
CA TYR A 341 -2.12 23.11 1.10
C TYR A 341 -3.12 23.71 0.08
N GLY A 342 -3.79 22.88 -0.73
CA GLY A 342 -4.87 23.30 -1.61
C GLY A 342 -6.08 23.87 -0.85
N LEU A 343 -6.50 23.20 0.22
CA LEU A 343 -7.56 23.66 1.13
C LEU A 343 -7.21 25.03 1.72
N ALA A 344 -6.04 25.17 2.34
CA ALA A 344 -5.61 26.43 2.93
C ALA A 344 -5.54 27.54 1.88
N ALA A 345 -4.94 27.28 0.71
CA ALA A 345 -4.89 28.25 -0.38
C ALA A 345 -6.30 28.71 -0.82
N ALA A 346 -7.29 27.82 -0.84
CA ALA A 346 -8.67 28.17 -1.19
C ALA A 346 -9.38 29.02 -0.13
N MET A 347 -9.10 28.85 1.17
CA MET A 347 -9.66 29.71 2.23
C MET A 347 -9.22 31.17 2.05
N TYR A 348 -7.97 31.39 1.65
CA TYR A 348 -7.40 32.71 1.33
C TYR A 348 -7.51 33.06 -0.17
N GLY A 349 -8.42 32.41 -0.91
CA GLY A 349 -8.63 32.62 -2.34
C GLY A 349 -9.53 33.79 -2.72
N ASP A 350 -9.99 34.58 -1.74
CA ASP A 350 -10.94 35.69 -1.91
C ASP A 350 -12.20 35.32 -2.72
N GLY A 351 -12.72 34.11 -2.50
CA GLY A 351 -13.87 33.55 -3.21
C GLY A 351 -13.59 33.00 -4.61
N LEU A 352 -12.35 33.10 -5.12
CA LEU A 352 -11.92 32.46 -6.36
C LEU A 352 -11.44 31.02 -6.12
N PRO A 353 -11.65 30.09 -7.07
CA PRO A 353 -10.98 28.80 -7.08
C PRO A 353 -9.46 28.94 -7.22
N VAL A 354 -8.70 28.35 -6.31
CA VAL A 354 -7.24 28.41 -6.26
C VAL A 354 -6.62 27.08 -6.69
N ARG A 355 -5.75 27.13 -7.71
CA ARG A 355 -4.99 25.98 -8.20
C ARG A 355 -3.54 26.05 -7.73
N LEU A 356 -3.17 25.13 -6.85
CA LEU A 356 -1.79 24.88 -6.43
C LEU A 356 -1.31 23.61 -7.16
N ALA A 357 -0.33 23.74 -8.05
CA ALA A 357 0.11 22.62 -8.89
C ALA A 357 1.62 22.64 -9.12
N ASN A 358 2.33 21.67 -8.54
CA ASN A 358 3.78 21.57 -8.62
C ASN A 358 4.25 21.37 -10.07
N ASP A 359 5.39 21.94 -10.44
CA ASP A 359 6.24 21.46 -11.53
C ASP A 359 7.17 20.33 -11.05
N ARG A 360 7.99 19.77 -11.95
CA ARG A 360 8.83 18.62 -11.61
C ARG A 360 9.92 18.94 -10.58
N TYR A 361 10.41 20.18 -10.52
CA TYR A 361 11.40 20.60 -9.53
C TYR A 361 10.77 20.73 -8.14
N GLU A 362 9.62 21.40 -8.03
CA GLU A 362 8.87 21.49 -6.78
C GLU A 362 8.43 20.11 -6.26
N GLN A 363 8.06 19.19 -7.17
CA GLN A 363 7.74 17.80 -6.82
C GLN A 363 8.91 17.14 -6.07
N PHE A 364 10.13 17.23 -6.61
CA PHE A 364 11.31 16.67 -5.94
C PHE A 364 11.53 17.28 -4.55
N GLN A 365 11.20 18.56 -4.34
CA GLN A 365 11.31 19.24 -3.03
C GLN A 365 10.22 18.85 -2.00
N THR A 366 9.10 18.23 -2.39
CA THR A 366 7.94 18.08 -1.48
C THR A 366 7.19 16.75 -1.51
N SER A 367 7.33 15.93 -2.55
CA SER A 367 6.63 14.65 -2.64
C SER A 367 7.23 13.63 -1.66
N LEU A 368 6.40 12.67 -1.21
CA LEU A 368 6.86 11.57 -0.36
C LEU A 368 7.93 10.74 -1.07
N LYS A 369 9.09 10.62 -0.43
CA LYS A 369 10.21 9.79 -0.92
C LYS A 369 10.11 8.37 -0.38
N ARG A 370 10.72 7.41 -1.09
CA ARG A 370 11.11 6.12 -0.51
C ARG A 370 12.24 6.35 0.49
N HIS A 371 12.08 5.82 1.69
CA HIS A 371 13.10 5.77 2.73
C HIS A 371 14.42 5.15 2.24
N ALA A 372 15.51 5.87 2.46
CA ALA A 372 16.86 5.30 2.41
C ALA A 372 17.03 4.34 3.59
N PHE A 373 17.65 3.18 3.37
CA PHE A 373 17.93 2.17 4.39
C PHE A 373 19.44 1.94 4.50
N THR A 374 19.96 1.83 5.73
CA THR A 374 21.28 1.23 6.04
C THR A 374 21.02 -0.07 6.78
N MET A 375 21.57 -1.19 6.31
CA MET A 375 21.17 -2.53 6.72
C MET A 375 22.40 -3.38 7.01
N ARG A 376 22.66 -3.68 8.28
CA ARG A 376 23.75 -4.57 8.71
C ARG A 376 23.18 -5.95 8.94
N TYR A 377 23.50 -6.89 8.05
CA TYR A 377 23.01 -8.25 8.07
C TYR A 377 24.13 -9.23 8.44
N ARG A 378 23.77 -10.26 9.20
CA ARG A 378 24.63 -11.42 9.44
C ARG A 378 23.80 -12.70 9.36
N ILE A 379 24.21 -13.62 8.50
CA ILE A 379 23.55 -14.90 8.27
C ILE A 379 24.55 -16.02 8.53
N GLY A 380 24.10 -17.06 9.23
CA GLY A 380 24.81 -18.33 9.39
C GLY A 380 24.19 -19.42 8.53
N VAL A 381 25.03 -20.14 7.78
CA VAL A 381 24.68 -21.33 7.00
C VAL A 381 25.58 -22.48 7.42
N ASP A 382 25.01 -23.68 7.55
CA ASP A 382 25.81 -24.88 7.79
C ASP A 382 26.48 -25.35 6.47
N LYS A 383 27.80 -25.60 6.50
CA LYS A 383 28.60 -25.86 5.29
C LYS A 383 28.34 -27.21 4.65
N GLU A 384 27.99 -28.23 5.45
CA GLU A 384 27.80 -29.61 4.98
C GLU A 384 26.38 -29.82 4.44
N SER A 385 25.38 -29.44 5.24
CA SER A 385 23.97 -29.54 4.86
C SER A 385 23.52 -28.38 3.97
N GLY A 386 24.25 -27.27 3.88
CA GLY A 386 23.85 -26.08 3.12
C GLY A 386 22.56 -25.44 3.63
N MET A 387 22.19 -25.70 4.89
CA MET A 387 20.96 -25.20 5.51
C MET A 387 21.22 -23.89 6.27
N LEU A 388 20.37 -22.88 6.06
CA LEU A 388 20.37 -21.63 6.83
C LEU A 388 19.99 -21.91 8.29
N GLN A 389 20.72 -21.29 9.23
CA GLN A 389 20.65 -21.58 10.66
C GLN A 389 20.08 -20.40 11.46
N ALA A 390 20.67 -19.22 11.26
CA ALA A 390 20.31 -18.01 11.99
C ALA A 390 20.51 -16.76 11.12
N PHE A 391 19.67 -15.74 11.34
CA PHE A 391 19.74 -14.44 10.67
C PHE A 391 19.52 -13.28 11.64
N THR A 392 20.52 -12.40 11.77
CA THR A 392 20.42 -11.13 12.48
C THR A 392 20.46 -9.95 11.52
N ALA A 393 19.67 -8.91 11.81
CA ALA A 393 19.60 -7.70 11.01
C ALA A 393 19.38 -6.45 11.87
N ASP A 394 20.28 -5.47 11.76
CA ASP A 394 20.05 -4.10 12.24
C ASP A 394 19.76 -3.18 11.05
N MET A 395 18.57 -2.57 11.01
CA MET A 395 18.12 -1.70 9.92
C MET A 395 17.83 -0.28 10.40
N GLU A 396 18.49 0.70 9.81
CA GLU A 396 18.19 2.12 10.00
C GLU A 396 17.46 2.65 8.76
N CYS A 397 16.30 3.26 8.96
CA CYS A 397 15.37 3.74 7.94
C CYS A 397 15.21 5.25 8.08
N ASN A 398 15.63 6.04 7.09
CA ASN A 398 15.53 7.50 7.16
C ASN A 398 14.11 7.97 6.80
N GLY A 399 13.35 8.42 7.80
CA GLY A 399 11.97 8.92 7.66
C GLY A 399 11.84 10.38 7.23
N GLY A 400 12.92 11.16 7.28
CA GLY A 400 12.86 12.60 7.04
C GLY A 400 12.18 13.40 8.16
N GLY A 401 11.73 14.61 7.82
CA GLY A 401 11.32 15.66 8.76
C GLY A 401 10.00 15.46 9.48
N ARG A 402 9.11 14.65 8.91
CA ARG A 402 7.81 14.28 9.47
C ARG A 402 7.65 12.77 9.50
N MET A 403 6.86 12.29 10.47
CA MET A 403 6.65 10.87 10.71
C MET A 403 6.09 10.13 9.48
N ASN A 404 4.95 10.59 8.95
CA ASN A 404 4.17 9.91 7.91
C ASN A 404 4.09 8.39 8.20
N PHE A 405 4.29 7.53 7.20
CA PHE A 405 4.32 6.07 7.36
C PHE A 405 5.68 5.49 7.77
N SER A 406 6.67 6.30 8.14
CA SER A 406 8.03 5.83 8.48
C SER A 406 8.08 4.70 9.53
N PRO A 407 7.27 4.71 10.61
CA PRO A 407 7.25 3.59 11.56
C PRO A 407 6.79 2.28 10.90
N SER A 408 5.71 2.35 10.11
CA SER A 408 5.15 1.19 9.40
C SER A 408 6.11 0.67 8.32
N VAL A 409 6.83 1.55 7.61
CA VAL A 409 7.85 1.15 6.63
C VAL A 409 9.06 0.49 7.30
N ALA A 410 9.48 0.93 8.48
CA ALA A 410 10.53 0.23 9.25
C ALA A 410 10.06 -1.15 9.74
N MET A 411 8.84 -1.23 10.30
CA MET A 411 8.21 -2.50 10.70
C MET A 411 8.18 -3.50 9.55
N VAL A 412 7.61 -3.12 8.41
CA VAL A 412 7.46 -3.99 7.23
C VAL A 412 8.81 -4.29 6.57
N GLY A 413 9.77 -3.38 6.66
CA GLY A 413 11.17 -3.64 6.31
C GLY A 413 11.76 -4.80 7.13
N ALA A 414 11.60 -4.79 8.45
CA ALA A 414 12.09 -5.86 9.31
C ALA A 414 11.35 -7.19 9.08
N THR A 415 10.02 -7.20 9.04
CA THR A 415 9.26 -8.45 8.94
C THR A 415 9.45 -9.18 7.61
N ALA A 416 9.71 -8.44 6.53
CA ALA A 416 10.00 -9.01 5.21
C ALA A 416 11.47 -9.36 4.97
N ALA A 417 12.41 -9.00 5.86
CA ALA A 417 13.85 -9.15 5.61
C ALA A 417 14.26 -10.60 5.27
N GLN A 418 13.51 -11.60 5.73
CA GLN A 418 13.73 -13.01 5.40
C GLN A 418 13.63 -13.38 3.90
N SER A 419 13.09 -12.51 3.02
CA SER A 419 12.73 -12.87 1.64
C SER A 419 11.90 -14.18 1.62
N ILE A 420 12.24 -15.12 0.74
CA ILE A 420 11.58 -16.42 0.55
C ILE A 420 12.09 -17.54 1.48
N TYR A 421 13.03 -17.27 2.40
CA TYR A 421 13.76 -18.33 3.10
C TYR A 421 13.12 -18.73 4.44
N TYR A 422 13.32 -19.99 4.83
CA TYR A 422 13.13 -20.43 6.20
C TYR A 422 14.40 -20.20 7.01
N PHE A 423 14.28 -19.55 8.17
CA PHE A 423 15.33 -19.42 9.16
C PHE A 423 14.86 -20.08 10.48
N PRO A 424 15.61 -21.06 11.02
CA PRO A 424 15.32 -21.64 12.34
C PRO A 424 15.33 -20.62 13.48
N GLN A 425 16.25 -19.65 13.43
CA GLN A 425 16.40 -18.57 14.39
C GLN A 425 16.52 -17.21 13.68
N SER A 426 15.95 -16.15 14.24
CA SER A 426 16.10 -14.80 13.71
C SER A 426 15.94 -13.71 14.77
N ASP A 427 16.67 -12.60 14.59
CA ASP A 427 16.53 -11.38 15.37
C ASP A 427 16.68 -10.16 14.45
N LEU A 428 15.54 -9.50 14.17
CA LEU A 428 15.42 -8.50 13.10
C LEU A 428 14.95 -7.16 13.70
N ALA A 429 15.87 -6.22 13.85
CA ALA A 429 15.63 -4.89 14.40
C ALA A 429 15.54 -3.82 13.30
N SER A 430 14.59 -2.88 13.44
CA SER A 430 14.49 -1.70 12.59
C SER A 430 14.17 -0.43 13.36
N VAL A 431 14.77 0.69 12.91
CA VAL A 431 14.63 2.02 13.52
C VAL A 431 14.30 3.03 12.42
N ALA A 432 13.14 3.69 12.52
CA ALA A 432 12.76 4.80 11.64
C ALA A 432 13.29 6.11 12.24
N ILE A 433 14.47 6.57 11.83
CA ILE A 433 15.05 7.82 12.35
C ILE A 433 14.31 9.05 11.80
N ALA A 434 14.13 10.04 12.66
CA ALA A 434 13.80 11.40 12.24
C ALA A 434 15.07 12.07 11.70
N SER A 435 14.97 12.86 10.63
CA SER A 435 16.12 13.61 10.10
C SER A 435 15.70 14.86 9.34
N ARG A 436 16.66 15.73 9.01
CA ARG A 436 16.43 16.93 8.18
C ARG A 436 16.15 16.64 6.70
N ALA A 437 16.05 15.38 6.28
CA ALA A 437 15.73 15.00 4.90
C ALA A 437 14.26 15.26 4.56
N ILE A 438 13.96 15.39 3.26
CA ILE A 438 12.58 15.50 2.74
C ILE A 438 11.74 14.32 3.23
N ASP A 439 10.49 14.60 3.61
CA ASP A 439 9.51 13.64 4.13
C ASP A 439 9.47 12.34 3.32
N ALA A 440 9.71 11.21 3.99
CA ALA A 440 9.62 9.87 3.40
C ALA A 440 8.31 9.19 3.82
N GLY A 441 7.73 8.37 2.94
CA GLY A 441 6.38 7.85 3.14
C GLY A 441 6.04 6.63 2.30
N SER A 442 4.76 6.48 1.97
CA SER A 442 4.27 5.35 1.17
C SER A 442 4.92 5.34 -0.23
N ALA A 443 5.58 4.24 -0.58
CA ALA A 443 6.20 4.01 -1.88
C ALA A 443 6.17 2.51 -2.22
N ARG A 444 5.88 2.15 -3.49
CA ARG A 444 5.67 0.77 -3.95
C ARG A 444 6.77 -0.17 -3.43
N GLY A 445 6.37 -1.25 -2.75
CA GLY A 445 7.27 -2.16 -2.04
C GLY A 445 7.24 -1.97 -0.53
N TYR A 446 7.20 -0.71 -0.06
CA TYR A 446 6.95 -0.34 1.33
C TYR A 446 7.93 -1.02 2.31
N GLY A 447 9.21 -0.64 2.24
CA GLY A 447 10.31 -1.22 3.04
C GLY A 447 10.87 -2.53 2.48
N THR A 448 10.02 -3.43 1.97
CA THR A 448 10.46 -4.79 1.62
C THR A 448 11.42 -4.86 0.42
N LEU A 449 11.35 -3.90 -0.51
CA LEU A 449 12.30 -3.82 -1.62
C LEU A 449 13.72 -3.45 -1.16
N GLN A 450 13.83 -2.75 -0.03
CA GLN A 450 15.14 -2.48 0.58
C GLN A 450 15.65 -3.75 1.28
N SER A 451 14.86 -4.31 2.20
CA SER A 451 15.32 -5.41 3.06
C SER A 451 15.48 -6.76 2.35
N MET A 452 14.60 -7.12 1.41
CA MET A 452 14.72 -8.40 0.69
C MET A 452 15.84 -8.38 -0.34
N ALA A 453 16.14 -7.23 -0.97
CA ALA A 453 17.22 -7.13 -1.96
C ALA A 453 18.59 -7.40 -1.33
N ALA A 454 18.82 -6.89 -0.12
CA ALA A 454 20.00 -7.20 0.68
C ALA A 454 20.13 -8.71 0.96
N THR A 455 19.02 -9.38 1.28
CA THR A 455 19.00 -10.84 1.52
C THR A 455 19.27 -11.64 0.25
N GLU A 456 18.65 -11.30 -0.88
CA GLU A 456 18.91 -11.98 -2.16
C GLU A 456 20.38 -11.85 -2.59
N MET A 457 20.98 -10.67 -2.45
CA MET A 457 22.42 -10.46 -2.72
C MET A 457 23.29 -11.33 -1.81
N MET A 458 23.01 -11.34 -0.51
CA MET A 458 23.77 -12.12 0.47
C MET A 458 23.65 -13.64 0.25
N ILE A 459 22.51 -14.10 -0.26
CA ILE A 459 22.26 -15.50 -0.63
C ILE A 459 23.02 -15.90 -1.91
N ASP A 460 23.15 -15.01 -2.90
CA ASP A 460 24.04 -15.24 -4.05
C ASP A 460 25.52 -15.27 -3.63
N GLU A 461 25.94 -14.37 -2.75
CA GLU A 461 27.30 -14.36 -2.19
C GLU A 461 27.60 -15.65 -1.38
N MET A 462 26.63 -16.14 -0.59
CA MET A 462 26.77 -17.41 0.14
C MET A 462 26.83 -18.63 -0.79
N ALA A 463 25.97 -18.70 -1.82
CA ALA A 463 26.00 -19.79 -2.78
C ALA A 463 27.36 -19.86 -3.51
N ALA A 464 27.90 -18.71 -3.90
CA ALA A 464 29.22 -18.61 -4.53
C ALA A 464 30.36 -19.06 -3.59
N GLN A 465 30.32 -18.69 -2.30
CA GLN A 465 31.34 -19.12 -1.32
C GLN A 465 31.25 -20.61 -0.96
N LEU A 466 30.05 -21.21 -1.02
CA LEU A 466 29.83 -22.65 -0.83
C LEU A 466 30.08 -23.47 -2.11
N GLY A 467 30.33 -22.83 -3.26
CA GLY A 467 30.54 -23.53 -4.54
C GLY A 467 29.29 -24.20 -5.12
N VAL A 468 28.08 -23.75 -4.73
CA VAL A 468 26.79 -24.36 -5.12
C VAL A 468 26.01 -23.49 -6.10
N ASP A 469 25.10 -24.09 -6.87
CA ASP A 469 24.20 -23.31 -7.73
C ASP A 469 23.25 -22.44 -6.90
N ALA A 470 23.17 -21.15 -7.25
CA ALA A 470 22.41 -20.18 -6.47
C ALA A 470 20.89 -20.36 -6.54
N ILE A 471 20.33 -21.13 -7.48
CA ILE A 471 18.91 -21.52 -7.46
C ILE A 471 18.72 -22.81 -6.66
N ASP A 472 19.65 -23.77 -6.69
CA ASP A 472 19.58 -24.94 -5.82
C ASP A 472 19.74 -24.59 -4.33
N PHE A 473 20.63 -23.64 -4.01
CA PHE A 473 20.76 -23.12 -2.64
C PHE A 473 19.46 -22.46 -2.14
N ARG A 474 18.77 -21.72 -3.03
CA ARG A 474 17.43 -21.17 -2.75
C ARG A 474 16.37 -22.27 -2.62
N LEU A 475 16.36 -23.27 -3.49
CA LEU A 475 15.43 -24.41 -3.43
C LEU A 475 15.54 -25.19 -2.11
N LYS A 476 16.77 -25.37 -1.62
CA LYS A 476 17.06 -26.07 -0.37
C LYS A 476 16.53 -25.34 0.87
N ASN A 477 16.60 -24.00 0.85
CA ASN A 477 16.29 -23.14 2.00
C ASN A 477 14.95 -22.40 1.91
N ALA A 478 14.18 -22.60 0.84
CA ALA A 478 12.92 -21.91 0.62
C ALA A 478 11.80 -22.33 1.60
N LEU A 479 11.08 -21.33 2.09
CA LEU A 479 9.90 -21.45 2.95
C LEU A 479 8.79 -22.23 2.23
N ARG A 480 8.13 -23.14 2.94
CA ARG A 480 7.04 -23.97 2.42
C ARG A 480 5.70 -23.66 3.09
N SER A 481 4.62 -24.04 2.43
CA SER A 481 3.26 -23.94 2.98
C SER A 481 3.18 -24.63 4.35
N GLY A 482 2.64 -23.95 5.37
CA GLY A 482 2.56 -24.46 6.74
C GLY A 482 3.80 -24.20 7.62
N MET A 483 4.96 -23.83 7.04
CA MET A 483 6.11 -23.40 7.84
C MET A 483 5.86 -22.03 8.48
N LYS A 484 6.47 -21.78 9.64
CA LYS A 484 6.43 -20.48 10.33
C LYS A 484 7.51 -19.54 9.79
N ASN A 485 7.13 -18.29 9.55
CA ASN A 485 8.02 -17.21 9.13
C ASN A 485 8.83 -16.65 10.31
N THR A 486 9.69 -15.68 10.07
CA THR A 486 10.57 -15.03 11.08
C THR A 486 9.83 -14.27 12.20
N GLN A 487 8.51 -14.07 12.13
CA GLN A 487 7.69 -13.55 13.24
C GLN A 487 6.96 -14.67 14.01
N GLY A 488 6.91 -15.90 13.47
CA GLY A 488 6.10 -17.01 13.96
C GLY A 488 4.76 -17.20 13.23
N ALA A 489 4.47 -16.38 12.21
CA ALA A 489 3.25 -16.49 11.41
C ALA A 489 3.36 -17.61 10.37
N ILE A 490 2.30 -18.38 10.16
CA ILE A 490 2.15 -19.26 8.99
C ILE A 490 1.56 -18.40 7.85
N PRO A 491 2.24 -18.25 6.69
CA PRO A 491 1.68 -17.53 5.55
C PRO A 491 0.38 -18.16 5.04
N ALA A 492 -0.60 -17.32 4.69
CA ALA A 492 -1.89 -17.79 4.18
C ALA A 492 -1.78 -18.23 2.70
N GLY A 493 -2.47 -19.33 2.36
CA GLY A 493 -2.48 -19.90 1.01
C GLY A 493 -1.29 -20.83 0.72
N ALA A 494 -1.11 -21.19 -0.55
CA ALA A 494 -0.01 -22.05 -0.98
C ALA A 494 1.24 -21.20 -1.31
N VAL A 495 2.34 -21.45 -0.61
CA VAL A 495 3.67 -20.89 -0.93
C VAL A 495 4.29 -21.75 -2.04
N ARG A 496 4.33 -21.21 -3.26
CA ARG A 496 4.70 -21.93 -4.51
C ARG A 496 6.07 -21.50 -5.07
N VAL A 497 7.02 -21.21 -4.18
CA VAL A 497 8.34 -20.67 -4.56
C VAL A 497 9.26 -21.74 -5.16
N ASP A 498 9.07 -23.00 -4.79
CA ASP A 498 9.58 -24.19 -5.52
C ASP A 498 9.28 -24.12 -7.01
N GLU A 499 8.02 -23.91 -7.39
CA GLU A 499 7.63 -23.88 -8.81
C GLU A 499 8.31 -22.74 -9.58
N VAL A 500 8.49 -21.58 -8.95
CA VAL A 500 9.19 -20.44 -9.57
C VAL A 500 10.68 -20.75 -9.73
N LEU A 501 11.32 -21.27 -8.68
CA LEU A 501 12.74 -21.63 -8.69
C LEU A 501 13.04 -22.79 -9.64
N ALA A 502 12.20 -23.82 -9.69
CA ALA A 502 12.37 -24.96 -10.60
C ALA A 502 12.28 -24.54 -12.07
N ARG A 503 11.32 -23.66 -12.42
CA ARG A 503 11.21 -23.06 -13.76
C ARG A 503 12.41 -22.18 -14.09
N ALA A 504 12.92 -21.43 -13.11
CA ALA A 504 14.11 -20.59 -13.29
C ALA A 504 15.39 -21.43 -13.48
N LYS A 505 15.58 -22.52 -12.72
CA LYS A 505 16.68 -23.48 -12.89
C LYS A 505 16.71 -24.08 -14.30
N ALA A 506 15.54 -24.44 -14.82
CA ALA A 506 15.39 -24.99 -16.17
C ALA A 506 15.49 -23.95 -17.29
N HIS A 507 15.53 -22.65 -16.98
CA HIS A 507 15.46 -21.60 -17.99
C HIS A 507 16.74 -21.53 -18.84
N PRO A 508 16.66 -21.36 -20.18
CA PRO A 508 17.83 -21.33 -21.07
C PRO A 508 18.88 -20.22 -20.80
N LEU A 509 18.57 -19.21 -19.97
CA LEU A 509 19.55 -18.24 -19.49
C LEU A 509 20.35 -18.74 -18.27
N TRP A 510 19.77 -19.63 -17.44
CA TRP A 510 20.43 -20.16 -16.25
C TRP A 510 21.27 -21.40 -16.58
N THR A 511 20.76 -22.27 -17.46
CA THR A 511 21.45 -23.51 -17.86
C THR A 511 22.72 -23.20 -18.65
N GLN A 512 23.84 -23.84 -18.31
CA GLN A 512 25.16 -23.63 -18.94
C GLN A 512 25.65 -22.16 -18.93
N ARG A 513 25.19 -21.32 -17.98
CA ARG A 513 25.52 -19.88 -17.93
C ARG A 513 27.02 -19.59 -17.93
N ASP A 514 27.83 -20.42 -17.27
CA ASP A 514 29.26 -20.18 -17.10
C ASP A 514 30.05 -20.49 -18.39
N LYS A 515 29.63 -21.52 -19.12
CA LYS A 515 30.09 -21.79 -20.49
C LYS A 515 29.72 -20.62 -21.42
N LYS A 516 28.45 -20.21 -21.43
CA LYS A 516 27.95 -19.08 -22.24
C LYS A 516 28.67 -17.77 -21.91
N LYS A 517 29.03 -17.56 -20.64
CA LYS A 517 29.85 -16.42 -20.19
C LYS A 517 31.25 -16.48 -20.78
N ALA A 518 31.95 -17.62 -20.65
CA ALA A 518 33.29 -17.78 -21.19
C ALA A 518 33.32 -17.59 -22.72
N GLU A 519 32.36 -18.18 -23.44
CA GLU A 519 32.20 -18.03 -24.88
C GLU A 519 31.91 -16.56 -25.27
N TYR A 520 31.02 -15.87 -24.55
CA TYR A 520 30.70 -14.48 -24.83
C TYR A 520 31.88 -13.53 -24.55
N GLU A 521 32.56 -13.68 -23.41
CA GLU A 521 33.67 -12.79 -23.03
C GLU A 521 34.92 -13.02 -23.89
N ALA A 522 35.17 -14.26 -24.34
CA ALA A 522 36.21 -14.55 -25.33
C ALA A 522 35.90 -13.94 -26.72
N ALA A 523 34.65 -14.02 -27.16
CA ALA A 523 34.21 -13.44 -28.43
C ALA A 523 34.09 -11.90 -28.39
N HIS A 524 34.00 -11.28 -27.21
CA HIS A 524 33.84 -9.84 -27.04
C HIS A 524 34.85 -9.24 -26.03
N PRO A 525 36.15 -9.15 -26.39
CA PRO A 525 37.16 -8.53 -25.54
C PRO A 525 36.74 -7.16 -24.99
N GLY A 526 36.92 -6.97 -23.68
CA GLY A 526 36.50 -5.74 -22.97
C GLY A 526 35.03 -5.70 -22.55
N ARG A 527 34.20 -6.69 -22.91
CA ARG A 527 32.84 -6.86 -22.36
C ARG A 527 32.82 -7.94 -21.26
N ARG A 528 31.80 -7.89 -20.41
CA ARG A 528 31.50 -8.92 -19.41
C ARG A 528 30.07 -9.42 -19.57
N TYR A 529 29.84 -10.69 -19.23
CA TYR A 529 28.53 -11.33 -19.27
C TYR A 529 28.14 -11.85 -17.88
N GLY A 530 26.86 -11.76 -17.55
CA GLY A 530 26.34 -12.20 -16.27
C GLY A 530 24.84 -12.45 -16.33
N VAL A 531 24.40 -13.48 -15.62
CA VAL A 531 22.99 -13.80 -15.42
C VAL A 531 22.76 -13.89 -13.92
N GLY A 532 21.99 -12.94 -13.38
CA GLY A 532 21.54 -12.94 -11.99
C GLY A 532 20.09 -13.42 -11.88
N PHE A 533 19.73 -13.95 -10.72
CA PHE A 533 18.36 -14.35 -10.42
C PHE A 533 18.04 -13.99 -8.96
N ALA A 534 16.82 -13.49 -8.72
CA ALA A 534 16.32 -13.19 -7.39
C ALA A 534 14.84 -13.57 -7.31
N CYS A 535 14.39 -14.05 -6.15
CA CYS A 535 12.99 -14.39 -5.92
C CYS A 535 12.53 -13.90 -4.55
N VAL A 536 11.40 -13.20 -4.51
CA VAL A 536 10.92 -12.52 -3.30
C VAL A 536 9.44 -12.84 -3.04
N GLN A 537 9.08 -13.02 -1.77
CA GLN A 537 7.69 -13.11 -1.34
C GLN A 537 7.20 -11.72 -0.92
N LYS A 538 6.01 -11.31 -1.39
CA LYS A 538 5.40 -10.03 -1.00
C LYS A 538 4.03 -10.25 -0.37
N ASP A 539 3.81 -9.57 0.75
CA ASP A 539 2.55 -9.39 1.46
C ASP A 539 1.50 -8.64 0.63
N PHE A 540 0.24 -9.04 0.82
CA PHE A 540 -0.93 -8.36 0.26
C PHE A 540 -1.76 -7.77 1.41
N GLY A 541 -2.14 -6.50 1.29
CA GLY A 541 -2.87 -5.80 2.33
C GLY A 541 -1.99 -5.39 3.52
N THR A 542 -2.60 -4.65 4.45
CA THR A 542 -2.00 -4.05 5.64
C THR A 542 -2.22 -4.88 6.91
N GLY A 543 -2.98 -5.97 6.81
CA GLY A 543 -3.40 -6.81 7.94
C GLY A 543 -4.77 -6.45 8.51
N ALA A 544 -5.35 -5.28 8.18
CA ALA A 544 -6.71 -4.89 8.58
C ALA A 544 -7.48 -4.25 7.41
N GLU A 545 -7.72 -5.03 6.36
CA GLU A 545 -8.26 -4.53 5.08
C GLU A 545 -9.78 -4.37 5.10
N THR A 546 -10.29 -3.29 4.48
CA THR A 546 -11.72 -3.01 4.32
C THR A 546 -12.07 -2.50 2.93
N SER A 547 -13.27 -2.81 2.45
CA SER A 547 -13.82 -2.20 1.24
C SER A 547 -15.33 -2.32 1.15
N PHE A 548 -15.93 -1.44 0.35
CA PHE A 548 -17.31 -1.54 -0.10
C PHE A 548 -17.36 -1.79 -1.62
N ALA A 549 -18.31 -2.63 -2.03
CA ALA A 549 -18.78 -2.70 -3.41
C ALA A 549 -20.32 -2.73 -3.44
N ARG A 550 -20.93 -2.06 -4.42
CA ARG A 550 -22.33 -2.26 -4.80
C ARG A 550 -22.40 -2.71 -6.25
N VAL A 551 -23.21 -3.72 -6.51
CA VAL A 551 -23.55 -4.15 -7.86
C VAL A 551 -25.07 -4.06 -8.01
N GLU A 552 -25.53 -3.57 -9.16
CA GLU A 552 -26.95 -3.53 -9.53
C GLU A 552 -27.12 -4.01 -10.98
N PHE A 553 -28.28 -4.56 -11.33
CA PHE A 553 -28.66 -4.80 -12.72
C PHE A 553 -30.06 -4.24 -13.05
N ASP A 554 -30.21 -3.64 -14.23
CA ASP A 554 -31.51 -3.16 -14.72
C ASP A 554 -32.34 -4.27 -15.38
N GLU A 555 -33.55 -3.95 -15.83
CA GLU A 555 -34.47 -4.91 -16.46
C GLU A 555 -33.96 -5.49 -17.78
N THR A 556 -33.00 -4.83 -18.44
CA THR A 556 -32.36 -5.31 -19.68
C THR A 556 -31.18 -6.25 -19.40
N GLY A 557 -30.72 -6.31 -18.14
CA GLY A 557 -29.50 -7.02 -17.74
C GLY A 557 -28.23 -6.16 -17.79
N LYS A 558 -28.35 -4.83 -17.93
CA LYS A 558 -27.20 -3.91 -17.83
C LYS A 558 -26.68 -3.90 -16.40
N ILE A 559 -25.39 -4.14 -16.21
CA ILE A 559 -24.76 -4.25 -14.87
C ILE A 559 -23.99 -2.97 -14.54
N SER A 560 -24.25 -2.40 -13.37
CA SER A 560 -23.53 -1.25 -12.82
C SER A 560 -22.77 -1.62 -11.55
N LEU A 561 -21.49 -1.25 -11.46
CA LEU A 561 -20.60 -1.52 -10.34
C LEU A 561 -20.15 -0.19 -9.71
N HIS A 562 -20.30 -0.06 -8.39
CA HIS A 562 -19.74 1.02 -7.58
C HIS A 562 -18.73 0.44 -6.59
N HIS A 563 -17.58 1.09 -6.37
CA HIS A 563 -16.54 0.59 -5.46
C HIS A 563 -15.76 1.72 -4.76
N THR A 564 -15.31 1.47 -3.53
CA THR A 564 -14.33 2.33 -2.80
C THR A 564 -13.01 2.55 -3.52
N ALA A 565 -12.58 1.62 -4.35
CA ALA A 565 -11.24 1.63 -4.92
C ALA A 565 -10.99 2.87 -5.79
N ALA A 566 -9.93 3.64 -5.50
CA ALA A 566 -9.40 4.61 -6.45
C ALA A 566 -8.61 3.88 -7.56
N GLU A 567 -8.82 4.26 -8.82
CA GLU A 567 -7.98 3.79 -9.94
C GLU A 567 -6.73 4.65 -10.04
N ILE A 568 -5.57 3.99 -9.93
CA ILE A 568 -4.25 4.64 -9.76
C ILE A 568 -3.25 4.26 -10.86
N GLY A 569 -3.75 3.74 -12.00
CA GLY A 569 -2.97 3.13 -13.08
C GLY A 569 -2.88 1.61 -13.03
N THR A 570 -3.39 0.95 -11.99
CA THR A 570 -3.37 -0.52 -11.81
C THR A 570 -4.31 -1.29 -12.72
N GLY A 571 -5.40 -0.68 -13.21
CA GLY A 571 -6.46 -1.38 -13.96
C GLY A 571 -7.49 -2.03 -13.06
N THR A 572 -7.57 -1.60 -11.80
CA THR A 572 -8.59 -1.99 -10.81
C THR A 572 -9.99 -1.77 -11.36
N SER A 573 -10.24 -0.67 -12.09
CA SER A 573 -11.54 -0.43 -12.74
C SER A 573 -11.94 -1.56 -13.70
N THR A 574 -11.00 -2.09 -14.47
CA THR A 574 -11.23 -3.23 -15.38
C THR A 574 -11.30 -4.56 -14.62
N SER A 575 -10.42 -4.79 -13.64
CA SER A 575 -10.36 -6.07 -12.93
C SER A 575 -11.58 -6.30 -12.02
N GLN A 576 -12.10 -5.24 -11.38
CA GLN A 576 -13.34 -5.32 -10.61
C GLN A 576 -14.55 -5.47 -11.53
N ALA A 577 -14.57 -4.81 -12.69
CA ALA A 577 -15.64 -5.02 -13.67
C ALA A 577 -15.73 -6.47 -14.16
N VAL A 578 -14.58 -7.14 -14.37
CA VAL A 578 -14.52 -8.56 -14.73
C VAL A 578 -14.87 -9.48 -13.55
N ALA A 579 -14.64 -9.06 -12.30
CA ALA A 579 -14.85 -9.91 -11.12
C ALA A 579 -16.31 -10.33 -10.89
N VAL A 580 -17.30 -9.58 -11.38
CA VAL A 580 -18.73 -9.96 -11.31
C VAL A 580 -19.13 -11.03 -12.32
N ALA A 581 -18.37 -11.20 -13.42
CA ALA A 581 -18.75 -12.04 -14.56
C ALA A 581 -18.89 -13.53 -14.21
N LYS A 582 -18.20 -14.02 -13.17
CA LYS A 582 -18.38 -15.38 -12.65
C LYS A 582 -19.84 -15.66 -12.23
N TRP A 583 -20.51 -14.65 -11.65
CA TRP A 583 -21.85 -14.79 -11.10
C TRP A 583 -22.94 -14.26 -12.04
N LEU A 584 -22.65 -13.21 -12.80
CA LEU A 584 -23.61 -12.50 -13.65
C LEU A 584 -23.41 -12.74 -15.17
N GLY A 585 -22.53 -13.66 -15.55
CA GLY A 585 -22.30 -14.09 -16.94
C GLY A 585 -21.47 -13.15 -17.82
N MET A 586 -21.50 -11.85 -17.51
CA MET A 586 -20.70 -10.83 -18.20
C MET A 586 -20.12 -9.81 -17.23
N PRO A 587 -19.07 -9.07 -17.62
CA PRO A 587 -18.51 -7.98 -16.81
C PRO A 587 -19.51 -6.85 -16.58
N ALA A 588 -19.26 -6.02 -15.56
CA ALA A 588 -19.98 -4.77 -15.37
C ALA A 588 -19.83 -3.85 -16.58
N THR A 589 -20.96 -3.31 -17.05
CA THR A 589 -21.05 -2.38 -18.19
C THR A 589 -20.83 -0.93 -17.80
N GLU A 590 -21.14 -0.57 -16.54
CA GLU A 590 -20.81 0.72 -15.92
C GLU A 590 -19.93 0.48 -14.69
N VAL A 591 -18.95 1.36 -14.47
CA VAL A 591 -17.95 1.21 -13.40
C VAL A 591 -17.67 2.56 -12.76
N HIS A 592 -18.07 2.71 -11.51
CA HIS A 592 -17.87 3.90 -10.70
C HIS A 592 -16.93 3.58 -9.53
N ILE A 593 -15.92 4.43 -9.36
CA ILE A 593 -14.76 4.22 -8.49
C ILE A 593 -14.59 5.40 -7.52
N ALA A 594 -13.72 5.24 -6.52
CA ALA A 594 -13.51 6.20 -5.42
C ALA A 594 -14.80 6.57 -4.64
N ILE A 595 -15.73 5.63 -4.51
CA ILE A 595 -17.02 5.82 -3.85
C ILE A 595 -16.87 5.68 -2.32
N THR A 596 -17.16 6.74 -1.57
CA THR A 596 -16.99 6.75 -0.10
C THR A 596 -18.28 7.05 0.68
N ASP A 597 -19.39 7.36 0.01
CA ASP A 597 -20.71 7.47 0.64
C ASP A 597 -21.57 6.27 0.24
N TRP A 598 -22.16 5.62 1.25
CA TRP A 598 -22.86 4.35 1.13
C TRP A 598 -24.16 4.39 1.95
N PRO A 599 -25.13 5.27 1.61
CA PRO A 599 -26.29 5.57 2.46
C PRO A 599 -27.29 4.41 2.57
N GLU A 600 -27.28 3.45 1.65
CA GLU A 600 -27.97 2.16 1.79
C GLU A 600 -27.32 1.24 2.83
N LEU A 601 -26.02 1.40 3.06
CA LEU A 601 -25.21 0.58 3.95
C LEU A 601 -24.43 1.44 4.96
N PRO A 602 -25.11 2.20 5.85
CA PRO A 602 -24.43 2.98 6.87
C PRO A 602 -23.61 2.05 7.78
N VAL A 603 -22.29 2.18 7.71
CA VAL A 603 -21.32 1.54 8.60
C VAL A 603 -20.77 2.59 9.55
N VAL A 604 -20.64 2.22 10.82
CA VAL A 604 -19.98 3.03 11.85
C VAL A 604 -18.67 2.38 12.27
N THR A 605 -17.64 3.17 12.49
CA THR A 605 -16.31 2.69 12.89
C THR A 605 -15.92 3.29 14.24
N SER A 606 -15.06 2.60 14.99
CA SER A 606 -14.49 3.13 16.23
C SER A 606 -13.33 2.27 16.74
N GLY A 607 -12.38 2.93 17.41
CA GLY A 607 -11.14 2.32 17.86
C GLY A 607 -10.12 2.15 16.73
N ASP A 608 -9.04 1.45 17.05
CA ASP A 608 -7.94 1.14 16.13
C ASP A 608 -7.93 -0.39 15.89
N PRO A 609 -7.99 -0.88 14.64
CA PRO A 609 -8.09 -2.31 14.36
C PRO A 609 -6.83 -3.13 14.71
N TYR A 610 -5.70 -2.47 14.97
CA TYR A 610 -4.44 -3.07 15.40
C TYR A 610 -4.26 -3.03 16.93
N LEU A 611 -4.81 -2.01 17.62
CA LEU A 611 -4.65 -1.82 19.07
C LEU A 611 -5.89 -2.19 19.91
N MET A 612 -7.02 -2.48 19.27
CA MET A 612 -8.28 -2.85 19.93
C MET A 612 -8.20 -4.17 20.71
N SER A 613 -8.72 -4.17 21.94
CA SER A 613 -8.88 -5.39 22.73
C SER A 613 -10.02 -6.27 22.19
N GLN A 614 -9.88 -7.60 22.27
CA GLN A 614 -10.93 -8.52 21.84
C GLN A 614 -12.26 -8.28 22.58
N ALA A 615 -12.22 -7.88 23.86
CA ALA A 615 -13.43 -7.61 24.63
C ALA A 615 -14.18 -6.35 24.15
N ASP A 616 -13.45 -5.33 23.67
CA ASP A 616 -14.06 -4.15 23.05
C ASP A 616 -14.60 -4.49 21.65
N GLN A 617 -13.89 -5.33 20.89
CA GLN A 617 -14.35 -5.83 19.60
C GLN A 617 -15.63 -6.66 19.72
N ASP A 618 -15.70 -7.62 20.65
CA ASP A 618 -16.87 -8.47 20.89
C ASP A 618 -18.09 -7.62 21.28
N LYS A 619 -17.87 -6.57 22.09
CA LYS A 619 -18.89 -5.60 22.48
C LYS A 619 -19.38 -4.77 21.30
N LEU A 620 -18.48 -4.30 20.43
CA LEU A 620 -18.84 -3.45 19.29
C LEU A 620 -19.48 -4.25 18.15
N ALA A 621 -19.04 -5.49 17.89
CA ALA A 621 -19.61 -6.41 16.91
C ALA A 621 -21.06 -6.88 17.22
N ALA A 622 -21.56 -6.58 18.43
CA ALA A 622 -22.99 -6.67 18.73
C ALA A 622 -23.82 -5.72 17.84
N ASN A 623 -23.29 -4.56 17.47
CA ASN A 623 -23.91 -3.66 16.50
C ASN A 623 -23.75 -4.22 15.08
N PRO A 624 -24.83 -4.58 14.36
CA PRO A 624 -24.77 -5.05 12.97
C PRO A 624 -24.15 -4.05 11.99
N ARG A 625 -24.13 -2.75 12.32
CA ARG A 625 -23.55 -1.68 11.48
C ARG A 625 -22.11 -1.35 11.83
N TRP A 626 -21.51 -1.95 12.86
CA TRP A 626 -20.14 -1.62 13.23
C TRP A 626 -19.10 -2.43 12.46
N SER A 627 -17.98 -1.79 12.11
CA SER A 627 -16.79 -2.46 11.58
C SER A 627 -15.50 -1.80 12.12
N PRO A 628 -14.37 -2.52 12.25
CA PRO A 628 -13.11 -1.95 12.74
C PRO A 628 -12.46 -0.91 11.81
N GLY A 629 -12.90 -0.83 10.55
CA GLY A 629 -12.42 0.14 9.55
C GLY A 629 -13.50 0.44 8.52
N TYR A 630 -13.39 1.57 7.82
CA TYR A 630 -14.42 2.04 6.88
C TYR A 630 -14.11 1.60 5.45
N ALA A 631 -13.03 2.13 4.87
CA ALA A 631 -12.51 1.71 3.57
C ALA A 631 -10.99 1.83 3.57
N SER A 632 -10.28 0.83 3.06
CA SER A 632 -8.83 0.93 2.85
C SER A 632 -8.51 1.92 1.71
N PRO A 633 -7.35 2.59 1.76
CA PRO A 633 -6.80 3.29 0.60
C PRO A 633 -6.45 2.31 -0.53
N SER A 634 -6.29 2.82 -1.76
CA SER A 634 -5.71 2.06 -2.88
C SER A 634 -4.20 1.94 -2.72
N SER A 635 -3.75 1.11 -1.77
CA SER A 635 -2.34 0.76 -1.55
C SER A 635 -2.18 -0.70 -1.10
N ALA A 636 -1.01 -1.09 -0.56
CA ALA A 636 -0.67 -2.46 -0.12
C ALA A 636 -0.97 -3.62 -1.10
N THR A 637 -1.20 -3.35 -2.39
CA THR A 637 -1.69 -4.32 -3.40
C THR A 637 -3.04 -4.97 -3.01
N ASN A 638 -3.82 -4.32 -2.13
CA ASN A 638 -5.07 -4.87 -1.60
C ASN A 638 -6.13 -5.13 -2.68
N SER A 639 -6.11 -4.35 -3.77
CA SER A 639 -7.12 -4.37 -4.82
C SER A 639 -7.23 -5.69 -5.58
N ALA A 640 -6.20 -6.53 -5.58
CA ALA A 640 -6.20 -7.82 -6.28
C ALA A 640 -6.98 -8.91 -5.52
N PHE A 641 -6.86 -8.93 -4.19
CA PHE A 641 -7.47 -9.94 -3.32
C PHE A 641 -8.70 -9.39 -2.59
N TYR A 642 -8.53 -8.29 -1.83
CA TYR A 642 -9.52 -7.83 -0.88
C TYR A 642 -10.69 -7.08 -1.53
N PHE A 643 -10.41 -6.17 -2.47
CA PHE A 643 -11.46 -5.44 -3.19
C PHE A 643 -12.24 -6.36 -4.14
N THR A 644 -11.52 -7.26 -4.82
CA THR A 644 -12.08 -8.37 -5.60
C THR A 644 -13.04 -9.22 -4.77
N HIS A 645 -12.81 -9.32 -3.45
CA HIS A 645 -13.68 -10.07 -2.56
C HIS A 645 -15.03 -9.37 -2.32
N SER A 646 -15.05 -8.07 -1.98
CA SER A 646 -16.31 -7.31 -1.88
C SER A 646 -17.12 -7.34 -3.17
N THR A 647 -16.48 -7.20 -4.32
CA THR A 647 -17.14 -7.26 -5.64
C THR A 647 -17.73 -8.64 -5.93
N ARG A 648 -17.02 -9.72 -5.57
CA ARG A 648 -17.49 -11.09 -5.75
C ARG A 648 -18.67 -11.44 -4.85
N GLU A 649 -18.65 -11.04 -3.58
CA GLU A 649 -19.78 -11.32 -2.69
C GLU A 649 -21.02 -10.47 -3.05
N ALA A 650 -20.86 -9.22 -3.47
CA ALA A 650 -21.99 -8.43 -4.00
C ALA A 650 -22.64 -9.10 -5.23
N ALA A 651 -21.83 -9.57 -6.19
CA ALA A 651 -22.32 -10.30 -7.36
C ALA A 651 -22.89 -11.69 -7.00
N ARG A 652 -22.33 -12.39 -6.00
CA ARG A 652 -22.84 -13.66 -5.48
C ARG A 652 -24.23 -13.51 -4.86
N LEU A 653 -24.47 -12.43 -4.10
CA LEU A 653 -25.77 -12.14 -3.50
C LEU A 653 -26.83 -11.86 -4.57
N LEU A 654 -26.50 -11.09 -5.62
CA LEU A 654 -27.38 -10.88 -6.78
C LEU A 654 -27.72 -12.17 -7.52
N PHE A 655 -26.74 -13.06 -7.69
CA PHE A 655 -26.98 -14.36 -8.28
C PHE A 655 -27.95 -15.19 -7.43
N LEU A 656 -27.64 -15.39 -6.13
CA LEU A 656 -28.41 -16.27 -5.25
C LEU A 656 -29.82 -15.74 -4.89
N GLN A 657 -30.02 -14.41 -4.85
CA GLN A 657 -31.26 -13.77 -4.39
C GLN A 657 -32.05 -13.08 -5.53
N GLY A 658 -31.51 -13.08 -6.75
CA GLY A 658 -32.08 -12.42 -7.93
C GLY A 658 -32.17 -13.35 -9.13
N LEU A 659 -31.03 -13.61 -9.78
CA LEU A 659 -30.98 -14.36 -11.03
C LEU A 659 -31.33 -15.84 -10.86
N TRP A 660 -30.97 -16.47 -9.74
CA TRP A 660 -31.25 -17.88 -9.47
C TRP A 660 -32.74 -18.16 -9.18
N PRO A 661 -33.44 -17.39 -8.32
CA PRO A 661 -34.91 -17.44 -8.22
C PRO A 661 -35.61 -17.18 -9.57
N ALA A 662 -35.11 -16.23 -10.38
CA ALA A 662 -35.66 -15.97 -11.71
C ALA A 662 -35.50 -17.18 -12.66
N ALA A 663 -34.31 -17.81 -12.68
CA ALA A 663 -34.05 -19.01 -13.48
C ALA A 663 -34.95 -20.18 -13.06
N LEU A 664 -35.04 -20.47 -11.76
CA LEU A 664 -35.95 -21.49 -11.23
C LEU A 664 -37.42 -21.18 -11.54
N SER A 665 -37.83 -19.90 -11.50
CA SER A 665 -39.18 -19.47 -11.86
C SER A 665 -39.48 -19.70 -13.35
N ILE A 666 -38.51 -19.47 -14.24
CA ILE A 666 -38.66 -19.76 -15.68
C ILE A 666 -38.71 -21.27 -15.93
N TRP A 667 -37.74 -22.05 -15.43
CA TRP A 667 -37.69 -23.50 -15.64
C TRP A 667 -38.85 -24.28 -14.98
N ARG A 668 -39.62 -23.63 -14.09
CA ARG A 668 -40.86 -24.18 -13.49
C ARG A 668 -42.14 -23.83 -14.25
N ARG A 669 -42.08 -22.99 -15.29
CA ARG A 669 -43.24 -22.71 -16.15
C ARG A 669 -43.53 -23.92 -17.05
N GLY A 670 -44.80 -24.32 -17.12
CA GLY A 670 -45.28 -25.42 -17.95
C GLY A 670 -46.10 -26.46 -17.17
N LEU A 671 -46.72 -27.38 -17.91
CA LEU A 671 -47.44 -28.53 -17.34
C LEU A 671 -46.50 -29.36 -16.45
N GLY A 672 -47.04 -29.94 -15.37
CA GLY A 672 -46.27 -30.75 -14.42
C GLY A 672 -45.23 -29.99 -13.58
N GLY A 673 -45.13 -28.66 -13.69
CA GLY A 673 -44.09 -27.86 -13.02
C GLY A 673 -42.83 -27.64 -13.85
N GLY A 674 -42.92 -27.77 -15.18
CA GLY A 674 -41.86 -27.40 -16.13
C GLY A 674 -40.62 -28.30 -16.14
N GLN A 675 -39.60 -27.87 -16.86
CA GLN A 675 -38.33 -28.59 -17.04
C GLN A 675 -37.63 -28.93 -15.71
N ALA A 676 -37.83 -28.11 -14.67
CA ALA A 676 -37.21 -28.29 -13.36
C ALA A 676 -37.90 -29.34 -12.46
N ALA A 677 -39.16 -29.74 -12.74
CA ALA A 677 -39.91 -30.65 -11.87
C ALA A 677 -39.24 -32.03 -11.62
N PRO A 678 -38.67 -32.72 -12.63
CA PRO A 678 -38.01 -34.03 -12.41
C PRO A 678 -36.59 -33.93 -11.82
N LEU A 679 -36.06 -32.73 -11.51
CA LEU A 679 -34.66 -32.53 -11.16
C LEU A 679 -34.47 -31.81 -9.81
N VAL A 680 -33.49 -32.28 -9.01
CA VAL A 680 -32.99 -31.52 -7.86
C VAL A 680 -32.00 -30.46 -8.35
N VAL A 681 -32.52 -29.39 -8.95
CA VAL A 681 -31.73 -28.30 -9.54
C VAL A 681 -31.08 -27.46 -8.44
N ARG A 682 -29.75 -27.41 -8.38
CA ARG A 682 -29.03 -26.64 -7.35
C ARG A 682 -28.19 -25.49 -7.92
N ALA A 683 -27.93 -24.50 -7.06
CA ALA A 683 -27.17 -23.30 -7.42
C ALA A 683 -25.69 -23.60 -7.68
N GLU A 684 -25.13 -24.66 -7.07
CA GLU A 684 -23.77 -25.13 -7.36
C GLU A 684 -23.61 -25.77 -8.75
N ASP A 685 -24.69 -26.27 -9.36
CA ASP A 685 -24.67 -26.89 -10.71
C ASP A 685 -24.78 -25.87 -11.84
N ALA A 686 -24.91 -24.58 -11.49
CA ALA A 686 -25.18 -23.48 -12.39
C ALA A 686 -23.92 -22.95 -13.06
N ARG A 687 -23.99 -22.73 -14.37
CA ARG A 687 -22.87 -22.28 -15.21
C ARG A 687 -23.34 -21.31 -16.27
N TRP A 688 -22.44 -20.40 -16.63
CA TRP A 688 -22.60 -19.50 -17.77
C TRP A 688 -21.93 -20.12 -19.00
N VAL A 689 -22.71 -20.34 -20.05
CA VAL A 689 -22.27 -20.89 -21.35
C VAL A 689 -22.81 -19.96 -22.43
N ASP A 690 -21.94 -19.43 -23.30
CA ASP A 690 -22.29 -18.50 -24.38
C ASP A 690 -23.18 -17.31 -23.96
N GLY A 691 -22.92 -16.76 -22.77
CA GLY A 691 -23.67 -15.63 -22.19
C GLY A 691 -25.04 -16.00 -21.59
N LYS A 692 -25.36 -17.30 -21.48
CA LYS A 692 -26.62 -17.84 -20.96
C LYS A 692 -26.38 -18.70 -19.72
N LEU A 693 -27.32 -18.68 -18.77
CA LEU A 693 -27.29 -19.49 -17.56
C LEU A 693 -27.98 -20.85 -17.80
N SER A 694 -27.31 -21.94 -17.45
CA SER A 694 -27.90 -23.29 -17.41
C SER A 694 -27.50 -23.99 -16.11
N ALA A 695 -28.37 -24.85 -15.58
CA ALA A 695 -28.08 -25.76 -14.48
C ALA A 695 -28.70 -27.13 -14.77
N ALA A 696 -28.15 -28.22 -14.23
CA ALA A 696 -28.61 -29.61 -14.38
C ALA A 696 -28.87 -30.17 -15.82
N GLY A 697 -28.70 -29.37 -16.89
CA GLY A 697 -29.05 -29.73 -18.28
C GLY A 697 -30.22 -28.93 -18.85
N LEU A 698 -30.83 -28.06 -18.04
CA LEU A 698 -31.96 -27.19 -18.39
C LEU A 698 -31.60 -26.14 -19.44
N GLU A 699 -32.65 -25.59 -20.06
CA GLU A 699 -32.61 -24.52 -21.05
C GLU A 699 -31.66 -23.38 -20.66
N ALA A 700 -30.85 -22.93 -21.62
CA ALA A 700 -29.86 -21.88 -21.41
C ALA A 700 -30.51 -20.49 -21.51
N LEU A 701 -30.74 -19.84 -20.36
CA LEU A 701 -31.48 -18.59 -20.23
C LEU A 701 -30.56 -17.36 -20.39
N PRO A 702 -30.83 -16.41 -21.31
CA PRO A 702 -30.02 -15.21 -21.48
C PRO A 702 -30.21 -14.22 -20.33
N LEU A 703 -29.15 -13.47 -19.97
CA LEU A 703 -29.16 -12.53 -18.83
C LEU A 703 -30.35 -11.56 -18.85
N GLY A 704 -30.71 -10.97 -20.00
CA GLY A 704 -31.85 -10.05 -20.10
C GLY A 704 -33.21 -10.68 -19.77
N MET A 705 -33.40 -11.98 -20.05
CA MET A 705 -34.63 -12.69 -19.66
C MET A 705 -34.68 -12.94 -18.16
N LEU A 706 -33.54 -13.31 -17.56
CA LEU A 706 -33.41 -13.48 -16.10
C LEU A 706 -33.60 -12.15 -15.37
N ALA A 707 -33.01 -11.07 -15.89
CA ALA A 707 -33.09 -9.73 -15.34
C ALA A 707 -34.53 -9.20 -15.37
N LYS A 708 -35.19 -9.22 -16.55
CA LYS A 708 -36.61 -8.87 -16.69
C LYS A 708 -37.48 -9.67 -15.71
N THR A 709 -37.31 -10.98 -15.66
CA THR A 709 -38.05 -11.88 -14.75
C THR A 709 -37.82 -11.55 -13.27
N ALA A 710 -36.59 -11.17 -12.89
CA ALA A 710 -36.25 -10.76 -11.53
C ALA A 710 -36.87 -9.41 -11.14
N HIS A 711 -36.98 -8.46 -12.08
CA HIS A 711 -37.70 -7.20 -11.86
C HIS A 711 -39.22 -7.42 -11.79
N GLU A 712 -39.80 -8.21 -12.70
CA GLU A 712 -41.23 -8.59 -12.70
C GLU A 712 -41.68 -9.25 -11.40
N GLN A 713 -40.85 -10.14 -10.82
CA GLN A 713 -41.20 -10.90 -9.60
C GLN A 713 -40.70 -10.25 -8.30
N GLY A 714 -40.15 -9.02 -8.37
CA GLY A 714 -39.70 -8.29 -7.17
C GLY A 714 -38.53 -8.96 -6.44
N PHE A 715 -37.69 -9.73 -7.14
CA PHE A 715 -36.48 -10.33 -6.57
C PHE A 715 -35.37 -9.28 -6.35
N VAL A 716 -34.22 -9.69 -5.82
CA VAL A 716 -33.12 -8.79 -5.50
C VAL A 716 -32.35 -8.41 -6.78
N THR A 717 -32.29 -7.12 -7.07
CA THR A 717 -31.66 -6.56 -8.28
C THR A 717 -30.53 -5.58 -7.97
N GLY A 718 -30.33 -5.23 -6.68
CA GLY A 718 -29.17 -4.48 -6.17
C GLY A 718 -28.64 -5.08 -4.86
N ALA A 719 -27.32 -5.18 -4.74
CA ALA A 719 -26.64 -5.65 -3.53
C ALA A 719 -25.39 -4.81 -3.21
N THR A 720 -25.28 -4.36 -1.97
CA THR A 720 -24.14 -3.59 -1.43
C THR A 720 -23.51 -4.36 -0.29
N VAL A 721 -22.19 -4.45 -0.25
CA VAL A 721 -21.44 -5.28 0.71
C VAL A 721 -20.25 -4.51 1.26
N HIS A 722 -20.13 -4.50 2.59
CA HIS A 722 -18.90 -4.16 3.30
C HIS A 722 -18.14 -5.44 3.65
N VAL A 723 -16.81 -5.40 3.58
CA VAL A 723 -15.95 -6.49 4.02
C VAL A 723 -14.85 -5.97 4.95
N PHE A 724 -14.50 -6.78 5.94
CA PHE A 724 -13.32 -6.61 6.79
C PHE A 724 -12.52 -7.92 6.85
N ASN A 725 -11.20 -7.83 6.74
CA ASN A 725 -10.28 -8.95 6.95
C ASN A 725 -9.16 -8.58 7.92
N ARG A 726 -8.99 -9.41 8.96
CA ARG A 726 -7.81 -9.42 9.83
C ARG A 726 -7.51 -10.86 10.21
N TRP A 727 -6.53 -11.47 9.52
CA TRP A 727 -6.20 -12.90 9.50
C TRP A 727 -7.27 -13.81 8.87
N GLN A 728 -8.53 -13.55 9.17
CA GLN A 728 -9.70 -14.15 8.54
C GLN A 728 -10.65 -13.05 8.09
N TRP A 729 -11.55 -13.40 7.18
CA TRP A 729 -12.68 -12.55 6.84
C TRP A 729 -13.70 -12.53 7.99
N ALA A 730 -14.32 -11.38 8.25
CA ALA A 730 -15.44 -11.30 9.19
C ALA A 730 -16.74 -11.84 8.54
N GLU A 731 -17.58 -12.49 9.35
CA GLU A 731 -18.85 -13.11 8.94
C GLU A 731 -20.02 -12.50 9.74
N ALA A 732 -21.22 -12.45 9.15
CA ALA A 732 -22.45 -12.08 9.84
C ALA A 732 -23.68 -12.78 9.23
N ASP A 733 -24.53 -13.37 10.07
CA ASP A 733 -25.85 -13.89 9.69
C ASP A 733 -26.88 -12.76 9.53
N TRP A 734 -27.72 -12.84 8.49
CA TRP A 734 -28.80 -11.90 8.20
C TRP A 734 -30.13 -12.63 7.94
N ASP A 735 -31.23 -12.02 8.39
CA ASP A 735 -32.60 -12.40 8.04
C ASP A 735 -33.13 -11.47 6.92
N LEU A 736 -33.66 -12.09 5.86
CA LEU A 736 -34.24 -11.40 4.70
C LEU A 736 -35.78 -11.28 4.76
N GLY A 737 -36.42 -11.90 5.76
CA GLY A 737 -37.87 -11.77 6.03
C GLY A 737 -38.78 -12.72 5.24
N ASP A 738 -38.23 -13.70 4.52
CA ASP A 738 -38.96 -14.70 3.72
C ASP A 738 -38.83 -16.14 4.24
N GLY A 739 -38.25 -16.34 5.42
CA GLY A 739 -38.24 -17.62 6.13
C GLY A 739 -36.88 -18.32 6.14
N VAL A 740 -35.97 -17.85 7.01
CA VAL A 740 -34.68 -18.50 7.32
C VAL A 740 -33.81 -18.78 6.08
N THR A 741 -33.90 -17.91 5.06
CA THR A 741 -32.85 -17.73 4.06
C THR A 741 -31.59 -17.21 4.77
N ARG A 742 -30.81 -18.10 5.40
CA ARG A 742 -29.53 -17.75 5.99
C ARG A 742 -28.59 -17.31 4.89
N VAL A 743 -28.46 -16.00 4.74
CA VAL A 743 -27.29 -15.44 4.08
C VAL A 743 -26.12 -15.72 5.01
N CYS A 744 -25.38 -16.79 4.69
CA CYS A 744 -23.99 -16.95 5.12
C CYS A 744 -23.10 -16.33 4.03
N PRO A 745 -22.76 -15.04 4.10
CA PRO A 745 -21.52 -14.60 3.52
C PRO A 745 -20.43 -15.08 4.46
N SER A 746 -19.82 -16.22 4.17
CA SER A 746 -18.76 -16.83 4.99
C SER A 746 -17.44 -16.04 4.98
N THR A 747 -17.54 -14.72 4.70
CA THR A 747 -16.46 -13.79 4.42
C THR A 747 -16.88 -12.29 4.37
N ALA A 748 -18.15 -11.90 4.63
CA ALA A 748 -18.56 -10.49 4.54
C ALA A 748 -19.16 -9.93 5.84
N SER A 749 -18.98 -8.61 5.98
CA SER A 749 -19.43 -7.79 7.11
C SER A 749 -20.85 -7.24 6.78
N PRO A 750 -21.31 -6.02 7.15
CA PRO A 750 -22.69 -5.65 6.82
C PRO A 750 -22.95 -5.61 5.31
N CYS A 751 -24.16 -6.04 4.93
CA CYS A 751 -24.65 -5.98 3.56
C CYS A 751 -26.05 -5.34 3.50
N ALA A 752 -26.43 -4.83 2.33
CA ALA A 752 -27.74 -4.25 2.04
C ALA A 752 -28.25 -4.79 0.70
N LEU A 753 -29.49 -5.29 0.68
CA LEU A 753 -30.16 -5.76 -0.52
C LEU A 753 -31.31 -4.83 -0.92
N ALA A 754 -31.53 -4.68 -2.23
CA ALA A 754 -32.63 -3.93 -2.82
C ALA A 754 -33.45 -4.84 -3.76
N ARG A 755 -34.76 -4.90 -3.53
CA ARG A 755 -35.74 -5.53 -4.44
C ARG A 755 -36.27 -4.52 -5.46
N ALA A 756 -36.73 -5.01 -6.60
CA ALA A 756 -37.35 -4.19 -7.63
C ALA A 756 -38.68 -3.54 -7.17
N GLY A 757 -39.04 -2.41 -7.78
CA GLY A 757 -40.24 -1.62 -7.47
C GLY A 757 -39.98 -0.12 -7.25
N PRO A 758 -41.03 0.73 -7.23
CA PRO A 758 -40.90 2.20 -7.15
C PRO A 758 -40.32 2.70 -5.81
N THR A 759 -40.38 1.88 -4.75
CA THR A 759 -39.76 2.13 -3.45
C THR A 759 -38.73 1.05 -3.14
N ARG A 760 -37.45 1.33 -3.43
CA ARG A 760 -36.32 0.46 -3.05
C ARG A 760 -36.38 0.15 -1.54
N ARG A 761 -36.80 -1.07 -1.19
CA ARG A 761 -36.99 -1.49 0.20
C ARG A 761 -35.72 -2.13 0.74
N LEU A 762 -35.15 -1.52 1.78
CA LEU A 762 -33.90 -1.95 2.39
C LEU A 762 -34.12 -3.12 3.36
N LEU A 763 -33.47 -4.26 3.11
CA LEU A 763 -33.55 -5.46 3.97
C LEU A 763 -32.30 -5.59 4.85
N LEU A 764 -32.43 -5.28 6.14
CA LEU A 764 -31.48 -5.69 7.19
C LEU A 764 -32.21 -6.00 8.51
N ARG A 765 -32.18 -7.26 8.94
CA ARG A 765 -32.37 -7.67 10.35
C ARG A 765 -31.30 -8.70 10.71
N LYS A 766 -30.75 -8.60 11.92
CA LYS A 766 -29.78 -9.55 12.51
C LYS A 766 -30.42 -10.17 13.74
N HIS A 767 -30.44 -11.49 13.85
CA HIS A 767 -30.93 -12.16 15.06
C HIS A 767 -29.97 -11.93 16.24
N PRO A 768 -30.48 -11.74 17.48
CA PRO A 768 -29.65 -11.78 18.68
C PRO A 768 -29.11 -13.21 18.90
N PRO A 769 -27.87 -13.37 19.39
CA PRO A 769 -27.29 -14.70 19.59
C PRO A 769 -28.04 -15.47 20.71
N HIS A 770 -28.53 -16.66 20.39
CA HIS A 770 -29.20 -17.53 21.38
C HIS A 770 -28.26 -17.89 22.53
N ARG A 771 -28.63 -17.51 23.76
CA ARG A 771 -27.93 -17.90 25.00
C ARG A 771 -28.01 -19.42 25.24
N ARG A 772 -27.01 -20.17 24.78
CA ARG A 772 -26.68 -21.49 25.33
C ARG A 772 -25.57 -21.33 26.37
N GLN A 773 -25.82 -21.75 27.61
CA GLN A 773 -24.84 -21.73 28.69
C GLN A 773 -23.74 -22.80 28.50
N ARG A 774 -22.66 -22.68 29.31
CA ARG A 774 -21.48 -23.57 29.48
C ARG A 774 -20.29 -23.30 28.53
N PRO A 775 -19.03 -23.41 29.02
CA PRO A 775 -18.52 -23.12 30.37
C PRO A 775 -17.51 -21.93 30.35
N ARG A 776 -17.19 -21.37 31.53
CA ARG A 776 -16.19 -20.28 31.65
C ARG A 776 -14.76 -20.82 31.54
N ALA A 777 -14.00 -20.35 30.56
CA ALA A 777 -12.54 -20.33 30.64
C ALA A 777 -12.10 -19.05 31.37
N ARG A 778 -11.26 -19.18 32.41
CA ARG A 778 -10.60 -18.02 33.05
C ARG A 778 -9.31 -17.71 32.28
N ILE A 779 -9.21 -16.52 31.71
CA ILE A 779 -7.91 -15.89 31.39
C ILE A 779 -7.67 -14.82 32.45
N THR A 780 -6.53 -14.90 33.14
CA THR A 780 -6.25 -14.10 34.34
C THR A 780 -5.83 -12.67 33.96
N ALA A 781 -6.27 -11.68 34.73
CA ALA A 781 -6.14 -10.27 34.36
C ALA A 781 -4.77 -9.65 34.69
N VAL A 782 -4.13 -9.03 33.70
CA VAL A 782 -2.90 -8.22 33.87
C VAL A 782 -3.11 -6.75 33.46
N THR A 783 -3.89 -6.48 32.41
CA THR A 783 -4.18 -5.13 31.87
C THR A 783 -4.89 -4.17 32.84
N ARG A 784 -5.47 -4.69 33.93
CA ARG A 784 -6.24 -3.88 34.89
C ARG A 784 -5.38 -3.02 35.83
N GLN A 785 -4.10 -3.35 36.05
CA GLN A 785 -3.21 -2.55 36.91
C GLN A 785 -2.48 -1.42 36.16
N GLN A 786 -2.03 -1.65 34.92
CA GLN A 786 -1.27 -0.65 34.15
C GLN A 786 -2.10 0.59 33.81
N SER A 787 -3.36 0.41 33.38
CA SER A 787 -4.27 1.52 33.07
C SER A 787 -4.59 2.40 34.30
N GLN A 788 -4.72 1.80 35.49
CA GLN A 788 -4.86 2.55 36.75
C GLN A 788 -3.56 3.28 37.14
N ARG A 789 -2.38 2.67 36.96
CA ARG A 789 -1.09 3.35 37.19
C ARG A 789 -0.90 4.54 36.24
N GLN A 790 -1.20 4.41 34.95
CA GLN A 790 -1.11 5.51 33.98
C GLN A 790 -2.11 6.65 34.28
N ARG A 791 -3.36 6.35 34.67
CA ARG A 791 -4.31 7.39 35.13
C ARG A 791 -3.79 8.13 36.36
N ARG A 792 -3.27 7.42 37.38
CA ARG A 792 -2.67 8.03 38.57
C ARG A 792 -1.41 8.85 38.24
N ALA A 793 -0.61 8.44 37.26
CA ALA A 793 0.55 9.20 36.80
C ALA A 793 0.15 10.51 36.07
N ARG A 794 -0.84 10.47 35.16
CA ARG A 794 -1.38 11.68 34.52
C ARG A 794 -1.99 12.64 35.55
N GLN A 795 -2.77 12.14 36.51
CA GLN A 795 -3.31 12.96 37.61
C GLN A 795 -2.23 13.57 38.52
N ARG A 796 -1.13 12.84 38.80
CA ARG A 796 0.02 13.39 39.55
C ARG A 796 0.82 14.45 38.78
N ARG A 797 0.90 14.38 37.44
CA ARG A 797 1.46 15.49 36.64
C ARG A 797 0.53 16.71 36.67
N ALA A 798 -0.77 16.54 36.45
CA ALA A 798 -1.75 17.64 36.45
C ALA A 798 -1.87 18.39 37.79
N ARG A 799 -1.57 17.75 38.92
CA ARG A 799 -1.51 18.40 40.25
C ARG A 799 -0.18 19.08 40.59
N ARG A 800 0.86 19.00 39.74
CA ARG A 800 2.18 19.63 39.99
C ARG A 800 2.41 20.93 39.21
N SER A 801 1.44 21.41 38.44
CA SER A 801 1.56 22.60 37.58
C SER A 801 0.64 23.76 37.99
N ARG A 802 0.25 23.87 39.28
CA ARG A 802 -0.60 24.95 39.81
C ARG A 802 -0.31 25.28 41.30
N THR A 803 0.74 26.05 41.55
CA THR A 803 0.85 27.02 42.66
C THR A 803 1.99 28.01 42.36
N PRO A 804 1.95 29.27 42.85
CA PRO A 804 2.88 30.34 42.46
C PRO A 804 4.13 30.43 43.34
N GLN A 805 5.06 31.31 42.95
CA GLN A 805 6.32 31.60 43.64
C GLN A 805 6.13 32.50 44.89
N GLN A 806 6.84 32.17 45.97
CA GLN A 806 7.42 33.09 46.96
C GLN A 806 8.79 32.50 47.39
N GLY A 807 9.70 33.28 47.99
CA GLY A 807 11.07 32.80 48.21
C GLY A 807 11.90 33.47 49.31
N SER A 808 12.99 32.80 49.68
CA SER A 808 14.05 33.16 50.63
C SER A 808 15.26 32.23 50.34
N LYS A 809 16.46 32.73 50.02
CA LYS A 809 17.53 33.38 50.82
C LYS A 809 18.48 32.40 51.59
N TRP A 810 19.66 32.13 50.97
CA TRP A 810 20.98 31.78 51.56
C TRP A 810 21.11 30.44 52.36
N PRO A 811 22.32 29.90 52.66
CA PRO A 811 23.64 29.98 51.99
C PRO A 811 24.30 28.58 51.70
N PRO A 812 25.43 28.49 50.97
CA PRO A 812 26.21 27.25 50.74
C PRO A 812 27.31 27.00 51.79
N PRO A 813 27.92 25.79 51.87
CA PRO A 813 29.39 25.74 51.69
C PRO A 813 30.05 24.46 51.11
N ARG A 814 31.23 24.68 50.48
CA ARG A 814 32.49 23.88 50.47
C ARG A 814 32.60 22.53 49.70
N LEU A 815 33.57 22.54 48.77
CA LEU A 815 34.37 21.36 48.35
C LEU A 815 35.47 21.05 49.39
N ARG A 816 36.03 19.82 49.38
CA ARG A 816 37.46 19.52 49.10
C ARG A 816 37.69 18.00 48.86
N PRO A 817 38.86 17.54 48.36
CA PRO A 817 38.96 16.32 47.52
C PRO A 817 39.81 15.17 48.10
N ALA A 818 39.92 14.08 47.33
CA ALA A 818 40.99 13.07 47.42
C ALA A 818 41.59 12.80 46.02
N ILE A 819 42.89 12.45 45.94
CA ILE A 819 43.66 12.33 44.67
C ILE A 819 44.62 11.12 44.69
N ALA A 820 44.47 10.20 43.72
CA ALA A 820 45.48 9.31 43.10
C ALA A 820 44.75 8.58 41.94
N ARG A 821 45.16 8.51 40.65
CA ARG A 821 46.45 8.23 39.96
C ARG A 821 46.97 6.81 40.28
N TRP A 822 47.24 5.94 39.30
CA TRP A 822 47.97 6.11 38.02
C TRP A 822 47.35 5.28 36.84
N THR A 823 47.10 5.87 35.65
CA THR A 823 47.76 5.65 34.31
C THR A 823 47.58 4.28 33.62
N ALA A 824 47.52 4.10 32.28
CA ALA A 824 47.31 4.90 31.05
C ALA A 824 47.03 3.88 29.89
N SER A 825 46.55 4.14 28.65
CA SER A 825 46.51 5.28 27.69
C SER A 825 45.16 5.28 26.92
N ALA A 826 44.56 6.32 26.32
CA ALA A 826 45.00 7.40 25.39
C ALA A 826 45.39 6.88 23.97
N CYS A 827 44.98 7.45 22.83
CA CYS A 827 44.33 8.74 22.44
C CYS A 827 42.88 8.55 21.87
N ILE A 828 41.96 9.53 21.73
CA ILE A 828 41.94 11.00 21.48
C ILE A 828 41.91 11.41 19.98
N THR A 829 41.20 12.52 19.67
CA THR A 829 40.51 12.83 18.41
C THR A 829 40.94 14.14 17.71
N ARG A 830 40.61 14.25 16.40
CA ARG A 830 40.21 15.48 15.64
C ARG A 830 39.68 15.03 14.26
N ARG A 831 38.47 15.40 13.80
CA ARG A 831 38.08 16.68 13.16
C ARG A 831 39.05 17.16 12.06
N CYS A 832 38.58 17.11 10.81
CA CYS A 832 38.81 18.17 9.83
C CYS A 832 37.56 18.33 8.96
N SER A 833 37.29 19.54 8.49
CA SER A 833 36.12 19.90 7.69
C SER A 833 36.47 21.11 6.84
N GLU A 834 36.55 20.98 5.51
CA GLU A 834 36.81 22.14 4.66
C GLU A 834 36.27 21.99 3.23
N THR A 835 36.21 23.11 2.53
CA THR A 835 35.50 23.31 1.27
C THR A 835 36.42 23.27 0.05
N MET A 836 35.90 22.80 -1.09
CA MET A 836 36.41 23.23 -2.40
C MET A 836 35.27 23.56 -3.38
N ARG A 837 35.34 24.77 -3.96
CA ARG A 837 34.67 25.12 -5.22
C ARG A 837 35.59 24.77 -6.40
N PRO A 838 35.05 24.54 -7.62
CA PRO A 838 35.86 24.14 -8.76
C PRO A 838 36.53 25.32 -9.47
N SER A 839 37.78 25.12 -9.91
CA SER A 839 38.49 25.98 -10.86
C SER A 839 39.00 25.15 -12.04
N ARG A 840 38.74 25.61 -13.28
CA ARG A 840 39.34 25.04 -14.50
C ARG A 840 40.80 25.49 -14.62
N ILE A 841 41.65 24.71 -15.31
CA ILE A 841 42.45 25.12 -16.49
C ILE A 841 43.29 23.92 -17.00
N THR A 842 43.94 24.10 -18.15
CA THR A 842 44.42 23.11 -19.13
C THR A 842 45.68 22.30 -18.76
N ALA A 843 45.89 21.21 -19.52
CA ALA A 843 47.16 20.52 -19.78
C ALA A 843 48.13 21.43 -20.63
N PRO A 844 49.34 21.02 -21.13
CA PRO A 844 49.85 19.64 -21.34
C PRO A 844 51.39 19.38 -21.26
N LEU A 845 51.82 18.13 -21.61
CA LEU A 845 53.18 17.67 -22.05
C LEU A 845 54.34 17.72 -21.01
N ALA A 846 55.43 16.92 -21.07
CA ALA A 846 55.71 15.60 -21.68
C ALA A 846 57.10 15.02 -21.21
N HIS A 847 57.47 13.83 -21.71
CA HIS A 847 58.84 13.21 -21.75
C HIS A 847 59.41 12.60 -20.44
N SER A 848 60.24 11.53 -20.44
CA SER A 848 60.55 10.52 -21.50
C SER A 848 61.33 9.28 -20.98
N SER A 849 61.55 8.30 -21.88
CA SER A 849 62.49 7.14 -21.84
C SER A 849 61.95 5.82 -21.22
N ASN A 850 62.31 4.61 -21.72
CA ASN A 850 63.24 4.26 -22.81
C ASN A 850 62.93 2.93 -23.56
N CYS A 851 63.32 2.85 -24.86
CA CYS A 851 63.61 1.70 -25.77
C CYS A 851 62.81 0.34 -25.71
N ARG A 852 62.51 -0.38 -26.80
CA ARG A 852 63.32 -0.73 -28.00
C ARG A 852 62.49 -0.95 -29.32
N CYS A 853 63.24 -1.07 -30.43
CA CYS A 853 62.84 -1.37 -31.83
C CYS A 853 62.13 -2.75 -32.02
N THR A 854 61.46 -3.09 -33.14
CA THR A 854 61.86 -2.98 -34.58
C THR A 854 60.71 -2.69 -35.59
N LYS A 855 61.07 -2.53 -36.88
CA LYS A 855 60.19 -2.07 -38.00
C LYS A 855 60.09 -3.08 -39.17
N ARG A 856 58.92 -3.17 -39.81
CA ARG A 856 58.72 -3.21 -41.29
C ARG A 856 57.46 -2.37 -41.60
N ARG A 857 57.51 -1.28 -42.38
CA ARG A 857 57.55 -1.16 -43.87
C ARG A 857 56.30 -1.78 -44.55
N ALA A 858 55.59 -1.11 -45.46
CA ALA A 858 55.83 0.20 -46.11
C ALA A 858 54.55 0.87 -46.68
N ARG A 859 54.68 2.17 -47.05
CA ARG A 859 54.09 2.94 -48.21
C ARG A 859 52.64 2.64 -48.66
N SER A 860 51.79 3.60 -49.06
CA SER A 860 51.89 5.06 -49.33
C SER A 860 50.44 5.62 -49.45
N ASN A 861 50.10 6.90 -49.72
CA ASN A 861 50.84 8.07 -50.23
C ASN A 861 50.38 9.39 -49.55
N CYS A 862 50.37 10.55 -50.22
CA CYS A 862 49.95 11.85 -49.65
C CYS A 862 49.20 12.78 -50.63
N SER A 863 48.15 13.45 -50.13
CA SER A 863 47.70 14.80 -50.48
C SER A 863 46.87 15.31 -49.27
N ARG A 864 47.11 16.47 -48.63
CA ARG A 864 47.06 17.88 -49.10
C ARG A 864 45.67 18.21 -49.69
N THR A 865 44.86 19.17 -49.18
CA THR A 865 45.15 20.36 -48.33
C THR A 865 44.01 20.74 -47.36
N THR A 866 44.34 21.59 -46.37
CA THR A 866 43.47 22.48 -45.57
C THR A 866 42.94 23.68 -46.41
N PRO A 867 42.01 24.57 -45.96
CA PRO A 867 41.72 24.98 -44.57
C PRO A 867 40.23 25.17 -44.15
N SER A 868 40.06 25.70 -42.94
CA SER A 868 38.82 26.02 -42.21
C SER A 868 38.01 27.20 -42.74
N TRP A 869 36.71 27.26 -42.42
CA TRP A 869 35.98 28.52 -42.10
C TRP A 869 34.88 28.26 -41.05
N SER A 870 34.22 29.32 -40.57
CA SER A 870 33.28 29.28 -39.42
C SER A 870 32.03 30.15 -39.62
N ALA A 871 30.97 29.86 -38.85
CA ALA A 871 29.65 30.53 -38.85
C ALA A 871 28.80 30.28 -40.14
N ALA A 872 27.48 30.56 -40.19
CA ALA A 872 26.63 31.27 -39.24
C ALA A 872 25.17 30.73 -39.14
N ILE A 873 24.44 31.27 -38.16
CA ILE A 873 23.06 30.97 -37.76
C ILE A 873 22.02 31.54 -38.74
N ARG A 874 21.00 30.76 -39.17
CA ARG A 874 19.55 31.15 -39.16
C ARG A 874 18.54 30.11 -39.70
N SER A 875 17.44 29.98 -38.95
CA SER A 875 16.05 29.67 -39.35
C SER A 875 15.71 28.67 -40.48
N ARG A 876 14.81 27.73 -40.18
CA ARG A 876 13.39 27.79 -40.61
C ARG A 876 12.50 26.81 -39.80
N ARG A 877 11.19 27.04 -39.83
CA ARG A 877 10.12 26.22 -39.23
C ARG A 877 9.22 25.68 -40.34
N ASN A 878 8.45 24.62 -40.02
CA ASN A 878 7.25 24.15 -40.73
C ASN A 878 7.39 23.71 -42.19
N SER A 879 7.37 22.39 -42.42
CA SER A 879 6.36 21.73 -43.28
C SER A 879 6.62 20.21 -43.35
N PHE A 880 5.78 19.38 -42.70
CA PHE A 880 5.67 17.95 -43.04
C PHE A 880 4.36 17.33 -42.51
N GLN A 881 3.31 17.38 -43.32
CA GLN A 881 2.12 16.53 -43.23
C GLN A 881 1.56 16.33 -44.65
N ALA A 882 0.82 15.24 -44.85
CA ALA A 882 0.14 14.85 -46.09
C ALA A 882 1.03 14.55 -47.33
N SER A 883 1.46 13.29 -47.44
CA SER A 883 1.35 12.49 -48.68
C SER A 883 1.48 10.99 -48.39
N CYS A 884 1.06 10.16 -49.35
CA CYS A 884 1.10 8.68 -49.35
C CYS A 884 0.10 7.95 -48.42
N ARG A 885 -1.13 7.79 -48.92
CA ARG A 885 -1.94 6.56 -48.73
C ARG A 885 -2.02 5.80 -50.07
N ALA A 886 -2.29 4.50 -49.98
CA ALA A 886 -2.77 3.61 -51.05
C ALA A 886 -1.81 3.28 -52.22
N VAL A 887 -1.12 2.14 -52.09
CA VAL A 887 -1.02 1.15 -53.18
C VAL A 887 -1.52 -0.20 -52.63
N TRP A 888 -2.08 -1.01 -53.53
CA TRP A 888 -2.75 -2.31 -53.35
C TRP A 888 -1.84 -3.38 -52.69
N ARG A 889 -2.27 -4.45 -52.02
CA ARG A 889 -3.52 -5.25 -51.93
C ARG A 889 -3.81 -6.19 -53.12
N TRP A 890 -3.24 -7.40 -53.15
CA TRP A 890 -3.91 -8.67 -53.54
C TRP A 890 -3.04 -9.92 -53.26
N ALA A 891 -3.60 -11.11 -53.54
CA ALA A 891 -3.04 -12.47 -53.46
C ALA A 891 -3.09 -13.23 -52.11
N SER A 892 -3.56 -14.49 -52.20
CA SER A 892 -3.71 -15.53 -51.17
C SER A 892 -3.42 -16.90 -51.81
N VAL A 893 -3.48 -17.99 -51.02
CA VAL A 893 -3.69 -19.43 -51.38
C VAL A 893 -2.54 -20.41 -51.04
N MET A 894 -2.78 -21.20 -49.96
CA MET A 894 -2.40 -22.61 -49.75
C MET A 894 -0.90 -23.04 -49.78
N PRO A 895 -0.58 -24.30 -49.39
CA PRO A 895 -1.00 -24.98 -48.16
C PRO A 895 0.19 -25.66 -47.43
N PHE A 896 -0.02 -26.15 -46.21
CA PHE A 896 0.67 -27.36 -45.75
C PHE A 896 -0.21 -28.17 -44.79
N THR A 897 -0.32 -29.47 -45.07
CA THR A 897 -1.04 -30.44 -44.25
C THR A 897 -0.05 -31.42 -43.63
N SER A 898 -0.29 -31.81 -42.38
CA SER A 898 0.21 -33.08 -41.83
C SER A 898 -0.86 -33.67 -40.92
N ILE A 899 -1.14 -34.96 -41.13
CA ILE A 899 -2.24 -35.68 -40.48
C ILE A 899 -1.68 -36.54 -39.35
N CYS A 900 -2.36 -36.54 -38.20
CA CYS A 900 -2.48 -37.75 -37.39
C CYS A 900 -3.88 -37.81 -36.74
N ARG A 901 -4.35 -39.01 -36.38
CA ARG A 901 -5.79 -39.34 -36.29
C ARG A 901 -6.11 -40.21 -35.06
N CYS A 902 -7.41 -40.34 -34.75
CA CYS A 902 -8.02 -41.31 -33.81
C CYS A 902 -7.87 -40.96 -32.29
N MET A 903 -8.94 -40.96 -31.46
CA MET A 903 -9.90 -42.03 -31.04
C MET A 903 -9.25 -43.08 -30.12
N LYS A 904 -9.81 -43.55 -28.98
CA LYS A 904 -11.09 -43.38 -28.21
C LYS A 904 -10.72 -43.41 -26.67
N THR A 905 -11.55 -43.54 -25.61
CA THR A 905 -12.99 -43.85 -25.36
C THR A 905 -13.43 -43.28 -23.98
N ALA A 906 -14.72 -43.41 -23.62
CA ALA A 906 -15.27 -43.45 -22.24
C ALA A 906 -15.84 -44.89 -21.98
N PRO A 907 -16.52 -45.33 -20.87
CA PRO A 907 -17.39 -44.56 -19.95
C PRO A 907 -17.56 -45.03 -18.45
N ALA A 908 -18.42 -44.31 -17.71
CA ALA A 908 -19.47 -44.75 -16.75
C ALA A 908 -19.22 -45.51 -15.39
N MET A 909 -19.88 -44.95 -14.33
CA MET A 909 -20.68 -45.61 -13.24
C MET A 909 -20.01 -46.56 -12.20
N ALA A 910 -20.57 -46.83 -11.00
CA ALA A 910 -21.50 -46.11 -10.08
C ALA A 910 -21.56 -46.81 -8.67
N HIS A 911 -22.17 -46.15 -7.67
CA HIS A 911 -22.41 -46.63 -6.27
C HIS A 911 -21.15 -46.85 -5.38
N GLY A 912 -21.17 -46.81 -4.03
CA GLY A 912 -22.19 -46.30 -3.10
C GLY A 912 -22.06 -46.89 -1.67
N THR A 913 -22.09 -46.04 -0.62
CA THR A 913 -22.84 -46.16 0.67
C THR A 913 -22.29 -45.17 1.72
N SER A 914 -23.14 -44.66 2.62
CA SER A 914 -22.86 -43.56 3.58
C SER A 914 -22.37 -44.01 4.96
N ILE A 915 -21.68 -43.11 5.68
CA ILE A 915 -21.83 -42.88 7.15
C ILE A 915 -21.38 -41.45 7.49
N ALA A 916 -21.95 -40.85 8.54
CA ALA A 916 -21.87 -39.41 8.79
C ALA A 916 -20.67 -38.96 9.66
N ILE A 917 -20.12 -37.78 9.35
CA ILE A 917 -19.21 -37.02 10.25
C ILE A 917 -19.81 -35.64 10.50
N THR A 918 -20.09 -35.31 11.76
CA THR A 918 -20.65 -34.01 12.15
C THR A 918 -19.55 -32.97 12.39
N CYS A 919 -19.38 -32.05 11.45
CA CYS A 919 -18.44 -30.94 11.61
C CYS A 919 -19.14 -29.70 12.18
N ARG A 920 -18.66 -29.15 13.31
CA ARG A 920 -19.14 -27.89 13.89
C ARG A 920 -18.09 -26.80 13.72
N ALA A 921 -18.42 -25.73 13.00
CA ALA A 921 -17.67 -24.47 13.07
C ALA A 921 -17.81 -23.86 14.48
N ARG A 922 -16.74 -23.20 14.96
CA ARG A 922 -16.66 -22.63 16.30
C ARG A 922 -15.60 -21.53 16.35
N TRP A 923 -15.89 -20.41 17.02
CA TRP A 923 -14.86 -19.41 17.35
C TRP A 923 -13.99 -19.94 18.50
N THR A 924 -12.69 -20.12 18.25
CA THR A 924 -11.68 -20.55 19.25
C THR A 924 -10.30 -19.98 18.95
N SER A 925 -9.61 -19.52 19.99
CA SER A 925 -8.14 -19.29 19.96
C SER A 925 -7.40 -20.61 19.65
N PRO A 926 -6.27 -20.59 18.91
CA PRO A 926 -5.60 -21.80 18.45
C PRO A 926 -4.94 -22.65 19.56
N TYR A 927 -4.68 -22.08 20.74
CA TYR A 927 -4.00 -22.81 21.83
C TYR A 927 -4.97 -23.61 22.70
N GLY A 928 -5.18 -24.88 22.33
CA GLY A 928 -5.99 -25.84 23.11
C GLY A 928 -5.66 -27.30 22.79
N ARG A 929 -4.71 -27.89 23.51
CA ARG A 929 -4.32 -29.32 23.36
C ARG A 929 -5.50 -30.26 23.60
N ARG A 930 -5.68 -31.27 22.74
CA ARG A 930 -6.37 -32.51 23.14
C ARG A 930 -5.42 -33.33 24.02
N GLN A 931 -5.80 -33.60 25.26
CA GLN A 931 -5.15 -34.65 26.05
C GLN A 931 -5.58 -36.03 25.49
N VAL A 932 -4.61 -36.85 25.09
CA VAL A 932 -4.83 -38.29 24.90
C VAL A 932 -4.65 -38.95 26.25
N LYS A 933 -5.72 -39.56 26.81
CA LYS A 933 -5.61 -40.41 28.00
C LYS A 933 -5.13 -41.80 27.58
N SER A 934 -3.96 -42.20 28.06
CA SER A 934 -3.47 -43.57 28.00
C SER A 934 -3.95 -44.39 29.21
N CYS A 935 -4.41 -45.61 28.95
CA CYS A 935 -4.58 -46.70 29.93
C CYS A 935 -4.57 -48.06 29.17
N PRO A 936 -4.37 -49.21 29.83
CA PRO A 936 -3.10 -49.92 29.62
C PRO A 936 -3.19 -51.22 28.80
N ARG A 937 -2.02 -51.85 28.60
CA ARG A 937 -1.80 -53.08 27.80
C ARG A 937 -2.25 -54.37 28.50
N SER A 938 -2.47 -55.41 27.67
CA SER A 938 -2.03 -56.83 27.80
C SER A 938 -3.17 -57.87 27.64
N PRO A 939 -2.87 -59.16 27.36
CA PRO A 939 -1.97 -59.70 26.32
C PRO A 939 -2.58 -60.93 25.57
N ARG A 940 -1.75 -61.64 24.76
CA ARG A 940 -2.02 -62.93 24.01
C ARG A 940 -2.73 -62.74 22.64
N ARG A 941 -2.50 -63.54 21.58
CA ARG A 941 -1.57 -64.69 21.34
C ARG A 941 -1.25 -64.86 19.82
N MET A 942 -0.01 -65.29 19.52
CA MET A 942 0.52 -66.07 18.36
C MET A 942 -0.15 -66.09 16.95
N CYS A 943 0.62 -65.64 15.92
CA CYS A 943 1.08 -66.36 14.69
C CYS A 943 0.09 -67.04 13.68
N PRO A 944 0.52 -67.38 12.42
CA PRO A 944 1.34 -66.63 11.43
C PRO A 944 0.81 -66.81 9.95
N ARG A 945 1.65 -66.49 8.92
CA ARG A 945 1.48 -66.66 7.43
C ARG A 945 0.62 -65.58 6.72
N ALA A 946 0.84 -65.19 5.45
CA ALA A 946 2.00 -65.33 4.53
C ALA A 946 1.95 -64.30 3.35
N LEU A 947 3.04 -64.15 2.60
CA LEU A 947 3.17 -63.41 1.31
C LEU A 947 2.67 -64.28 0.13
N PRO A 948 2.20 -63.72 -1.01
CA PRO A 948 3.00 -63.05 -2.07
C PRO A 948 2.58 -61.57 -2.30
N LYS A 949 3.39 -60.63 -2.83
CA LYS A 949 4.07 -60.53 -4.15
C LYS A 949 3.14 -60.45 -5.37
N SER A 950 2.77 -59.24 -5.77
CA SER A 950 3.27 -58.61 -7.02
C SER A 950 3.35 -57.09 -6.85
#